data_AF-A0A9N8ZNN0-F1
#
_entry.id   AF-A0A9N8ZNN0-F1
#
_cell.length_a   1.000
_cell.length_b   1.000
_cell.length_c   1.000
_cell.angle_alpha   90.00
_cell.angle_beta   90.00
_cell.angle_gamma   90.00
#
_symmetry.space_group_name_H-M   'P 1'
#
loop_
_entity.id
_entity.type
_entity.pdbx_description
1 polymer ?
#
loop_
_entity_poly.entity_id
_entity_poly.type
_entity_poly.pdbx_seq_one_letter_code
_entity_poly.pdbx_strand_id
1 'polypeptide(L)'
;MPKPLLPISGKPAINWWFDELKNKIGGKIYLVTNAHKWADCNYIPKYNILNNGDTSHEENQSFLSNVELVSRVKSLNDKTIIVQAELLFDPVRDVHFTNMLFDDDGSDKIIFCNNSISGEVHQKEFVLSKNLSDELSEKFRVWDVDDSSLMACVFGQNVLSLIDQYLLSMSKRSIVVGCKFGDDIEQFLKFVIHQNHCAKIISLSNIRLFKWKDPILDLSSYLSTFRYSLDQMLGQYLIHPTKRRSDPIITRSYARIGLMGNPSDGFYGKTISLLISNFFAEITLIPNKILDAQEYSRIAFLPSLTFTATSFSSIQSLASIFSLERYSNADILLHATCKVFYTHCRGQNISLHNQGFKILLETNIPRQVGLAGSSAIITAFWKGMMRFYCIDDAKIALSLQAKLILDVEKVELGINAGLQDRVIQTYGGLMYMDFEKEMMLKNNGIGKYERIDENLLPKGLWIAYDINPSDSGKIHSDVRKRYESGNQKVIHAMEKFASLAERARQLLLDSSHNSFLKRKQLASLMTENFNLRKEIYDKAIDAKSLRMIELANMHGFAAKFTGSGGAIVGLWNGDGDDGNVVTKDSDGSHFKHWSEKDEAYNGKREMMQIELLKRDLQKEGFVFCEVKLLNEKFDEDN
;
A
#
# COMPACT_ATOMS: atom_id res chain seq x y z
N MET A 1 3.46 19.80 4.63
CA MET A 1 4.72 19.33 4.03
C MET A 1 5.26 20.44 3.14
N PRO A 2 6.54 20.81 3.22
CA PRO A 2 7.16 21.79 2.32
C PRO A 2 6.89 21.45 0.85
N LYS A 3 6.52 22.44 0.04
CA LYS A 3 6.20 22.24 -1.40
C LYS A 3 7.32 21.53 -2.19
N PRO A 4 8.62 21.79 -1.96
CA PRO A 4 9.71 21.06 -2.62
C PRO A 4 9.76 19.55 -2.33
N LEU A 5 9.12 19.09 -1.25
CA LEU A 5 9.02 17.69 -0.88
C LEU A 5 7.80 16.98 -1.49
N LEU A 6 6.91 17.70 -2.18
CA LEU A 6 5.75 17.09 -2.86
C LEU A 6 6.22 16.26 -4.07
N PRO A 7 5.72 15.02 -4.23
CA PRO A 7 6.05 14.20 -5.38
C PRO A 7 5.37 14.74 -6.64
N ILE A 8 6.11 14.81 -7.75
CA ILE A 8 5.57 15.18 -9.07
C ILE A 8 5.32 13.92 -9.91
N SER A 9 6.24 12.94 -9.87
CA SER A 9 6.16 11.66 -10.60
C SER A 9 6.75 10.52 -9.76
N GLY A 10 6.24 10.33 -8.54
CA GLY A 10 6.83 9.38 -7.58
C GLY A 10 8.20 9.78 -7.02
N LYS A 11 8.71 10.96 -7.42
CA LYS A 11 9.96 11.58 -6.96
C LYS A 11 9.68 13.02 -6.49
N PRO A 12 10.14 13.44 -5.29
CA PRO A 12 10.00 14.81 -4.80
C PRO A 12 10.64 15.85 -5.74
N ALA A 13 10.05 17.04 -5.86
CA ALA A 13 10.53 18.12 -6.73
C ALA A 13 12.00 18.50 -6.47
N ILE A 14 12.39 18.59 -5.20
CA ILE A 14 13.76 18.91 -4.79
C ILE A 14 14.79 17.93 -5.36
N ASN A 15 14.41 16.67 -5.61
CA ASN A 15 15.35 15.68 -6.17
C ASN A 15 15.62 15.93 -7.65
N TRP A 16 14.69 16.53 -8.40
CA TRP A 16 14.94 16.93 -9.78
C TRP A 16 15.91 18.11 -9.83
N TRP A 17 15.73 19.04 -8.89
CA TRP A 17 16.64 20.16 -8.73
C TRP A 17 18.05 19.69 -8.39
N PHE A 18 18.17 18.74 -7.45
CA PHE A 18 19.44 18.15 -7.06
C PHE A 18 20.17 17.45 -8.22
N ASP A 19 19.46 16.71 -9.07
CA ASP A 19 20.09 16.04 -10.22
C ASP A 19 20.65 17.04 -11.23
N GLU A 20 19.92 18.13 -11.49
CA GLU A 20 20.40 19.19 -12.38
C GLU A 20 21.64 19.89 -11.79
N LEU A 21 21.61 20.22 -10.49
CA LEU A 21 22.77 20.74 -9.77
C LEU A 21 23.98 19.81 -9.91
N LYS A 22 23.78 18.50 -9.80
CA LYS A 22 24.86 17.51 -9.92
C LYS A 22 25.42 17.42 -11.34
N ASN A 23 24.58 17.61 -12.36
CA ASN A 23 25.02 17.60 -13.76
C ASN A 23 25.82 18.86 -14.12
N LYS A 24 25.44 20.01 -13.55
CA LYS A 24 26.06 21.32 -13.83
C LYS A 24 27.28 21.62 -12.95
N ILE A 25 27.22 21.23 -11.68
CA ILE A 25 28.28 21.43 -10.70
C ILE A 25 28.98 20.08 -10.53
N GLY A 26 30.16 19.91 -11.13
CA GLY A 26 31.02 18.73 -10.91
C GLY A 26 31.58 18.60 -9.48
N GLY A 27 31.03 19.34 -8.50
CA GLY A 27 31.49 19.48 -7.13
C GLY A 27 30.53 18.89 -6.09
N LYS A 28 30.74 19.22 -4.80
CA LYS A 28 29.94 18.69 -3.68
C LYS A 28 28.73 19.58 -3.41
N ILE A 29 27.56 18.98 -3.26
CA ILE A 29 26.29 19.68 -2.94
C ILE A 29 25.91 19.35 -1.49
N TYR A 30 25.64 20.40 -0.69
CA TYR A 30 25.24 20.28 0.71
C TYR A 30 23.80 20.77 0.92
N LEU A 31 23.05 20.08 1.78
CA LEU A 31 21.72 20.50 2.22
C LEU A 31 21.79 20.91 3.70
N VAL A 32 21.49 22.16 4.00
CA VAL A 32 21.44 22.69 5.38
C VAL A 32 19.98 22.72 5.83
N THR A 33 19.63 22.00 6.89
CA THR A 33 18.23 21.90 7.36
C THR A 33 18.09 21.42 8.81
N ASN A 34 17.12 21.96 9.55
CA ASN A 34 16.72 21.45 10.87
C ASN A 34 15.83 20.18 10.78
N ALA A 35 15.24 19.94 9.60
CA ALA A 35 14.41 18.80 9.26
C ALA A 35 15.21 17.54 8.87
N HIS A 36 16.28 17.24 9.61
CA HIS A 36 17.19 16.11 9.33
C HIS A 36 16.46 14.76 9.16
N LYS A 37 15.37 14.51 9.90
CA LYS A 37 14.56 13.28 9.79
C LYS A 37 13.80 13.14 8.47
N TRP A 38 13.47 14.25 7.78
CA TRP A 38 12.78 14.21 6.48
C TRP A 38 13.75 14.23 5.30
N ALA A 39 14.96 14.75 5.49
CA ALA A 39 16.02 14.75 4.49
C ALA A 39 16.66 13.35 4.29
N ASP A 40 16.70 12.53 5.34
CA ASP A 40 17.25 11.16 5.34
C ASP A 40 16.53 10.19 4.38
N CYS A 41 15.35 10.54 3.89
CA CYS A 41 14.53 9.73 2.98
C CYS A 41 14.79 10.00 1.49
N ASN A 42 15.68 10.94 1.14
CA ASN A 42 15.95 11.35 -0.23
C ASN A 42 17.39 10.99 -0.64
N TYR A 43 17.66 10.84 -1.94
CA TYR A 43 18.94 10.39 -2.55
C TYR A 43 20.19 11.27 -2.24
N ILE A 44 20.10 12.21 -1.30
CA ILE A 44 21.22 13.02 -0.81
C ILE A 44 21.98 12.20 0.23
N PRO A 45 23.29 11.92 0.04
CA PRO A 45 24.05 11.16 1.03
C PRO A 45 24.03 11.84 2.40
N LYS A 46 23.88 11.07 3.49
CA LYS A 46 23.82 11.61 4.86
C LYS A 46 24.97 12.54 5.21
N TYR A 47 26.16 12.28 4.68
CA TYR A 47 27.36 13.09 4.91
C TYR A 47 27.27 14.51 4.30
N ASN A 48 26.33 14.76 3.40
CA ASN A 48 26.04 16.05 2.77
C ASN A 48 24.87 16.80 3.41
N ILE A 49 24.20 16.22 4.41
CA ILE A 49 23.12 16.87 5.15
C ILE A 49 23.71 17.48 6.42
N LEU A 50 23.55 18.78 6.58
CA LEU A 50 24.03 19.55 7.73
C LEU A 50 22.84 20.05 8.55
N ASN A 51 22.80 19.66 9.82
CA ASN A 51 21.79 20.15 10.75
C ASN A 51 22.21 21.53 11.27
N ASN A 52 21.37 22.55 11.08
CA ASN A 52 21.61 23.90 11.57
C ASN A 52 21.08 24.14 13.01
N GLY A 53 20.45 23.14 13.63
CA GLY A 53 20.15 23.12 15.06
C GLY A 53 18.96 23.98 15.50
N ASP A 54 18.22 24.57 14.57
CA ASP A 54 17.13 25.49 14.86
C ASP A 54 15.87 24.76 15.35
N THR A 55 15.43 25.12 16.56
CA THR A 55 14.25 24.55 17.26
C THR A 55 13.09 25.52 17.42
N SER A 56 13.16 26.76 16.92
CA SER A 56 12.11 27.78 17.13
C SER A 56 11.51 28.29 15.82
N HIS A 57 10.22 28.62 15.81
CA HIS A 57 9.53 29.16 14.63
C HIS A 57 9.86 30.65 14.36
N GLU A 58 10.57 31.32 15.26
CA GLU A 58 10.79 32.78 15.24
C GLU A 58 12.23 33.18 14.87
N GLU A 59 13.21 32.30 15.01
CA GLU A 59 14.63 32.57 14.68
C GLU A 59 15.02 31.97 13.32
N ASN A 60 14.57 32.56 12.21
CA ASN A 60 15.15 32.23 10.90
C ASN A 60 16.64 32.65 10.91
N GLN A 61 17.56 31.70 11.09
CA GLN A 61 19.00 31.96 10.96
C GLN A 61 19.29 32.65 9.61
N SER A 62 20.07 33.75 9.67
CA SER A 62 20.43 34.52 8.48
C SER A 62 21.14 33.64 7.46
N PHE A 63 21.01 33.98 6.18
CA PHE A 63 21.69 33.29 5.08
C PHE A 63 23.19 33.10 5.39
N LEU A 64 23.85 34.13 5.93
CA LEU A 64 25.26 34.13 6.33
C LEU A 64 25.58 33.13 7.44
N SER A 65 24.68 32.91 8.40
CA SER A 65 24.84 31.91 9.46
C SER A 65 24.91 30.49 8.90
N ASN A 66 24.09 30.20 7.88
CA ASN A 66 24.14 28.91 7.18
C ASN A 66 25.44 28.77 6.35
N VAL A 67 25.93 29.85 5.72
CA VAL A 67 27.22 29.84 5.01
C VAL A 67 28.38 29.58 5.97
N GLU A 68 28.39 30.25 7.12
CA GLU A 68 29.40 30.06 8.16
C GLU A 68 29.41 28.61 8.66
N LEU A 69 28.24 28.03 8.93
CA LEU A 69 28.13 26.63 9.34
C LEU A 69 28.76 25.69 8.30
N VAL A 70 28.46 25.88 7.02
CA VAL A 70 29.03 25.07 5.93
C VAL A 70 30.54 25.28 5.81
N SER A 71 31.01 26.53 5.86
CA SER A 71 32.44 26.87 5.77
C SER A 71 33.24 26.18 6.89
N ARG A 72 32.76 26.29 8.15
CA ARG A 72 33.41 25.69 9.33
C ARG A 72 33.47 24.16 9.27
N VAL A 73 32.41 23.51 8.78
CA VAL A 73 32.27 22.05 8.84
C VAL A 73 32.88 21.35 7.62
N LYS A 74 32.89 21.99 6.45
CA LYS A 74 33.21 21.33 5.17
C LYS A 74 34.40 21.91 4.41
N SER A 75 34.95 23.06 4.83
CA SER A 75 36.07 23.76 4.18
C SER A 75 35.81 24.02 2.69
N LEU A 76 35.23 25.19 2.38
CA LEU A 76 34.90 25.60 1.02
C LEU A 76 36.16 26.10 0.30
N ASN A 77 36.67 25.34 -0.67
CA ASN A 77 37.91 25.67 -1.41
C ASN A 77 37.69 26.05 -2.88
N ASP A 78 36.47 25.85 -3.39
CA ASP A 78 36.08 26.04 -4.80
C ASP A 78 34.86 26.98 -4.89
N LYS A 79 34.49 27.42 -6.11
CA LYS A 79 33.27 28.22 -6.39
C LYS A 79 32.08 27.63 -5.63
N THR A 80 31.46 28.44 -4.77
CA THR A 80 30.36 28.00 -3.90
C THR A 80 29.06 28.65 -4.34
N ILE A 81 28.03 27.83 -4.53
CA ILE A 81 26.69 28.30 -4.91
C ILE A 81 25.74 27.92 -3.80
N ILE A 82 25.04 28.90 -3.26
CA ILE A 82 24.11 28.74 -2.15
C ILE A 82 22.73 29.14 -2.64
N VAL A 83 21.79 28.24 -2.44
CA VAL A 83 20.45 28.34 -3.00
C VAL A 83 19.45 28.00 -1.91
N GLN A 84 18.36 28.78 -1.79
CA GLN A 84 17.26 28.43 -0.91
C GLN A 84 16.51 27.19 -1.43
N ALA A 85 15.99 26.36 -0.52
CA ALA A 85 15.29 25.12 -0.89
C ALA A 85 13.99 25.40 -1.68
N GLU A 86 13.44 26.60 -1.53
CA GLU A 86 12.27 27.13 -2.22
C GLU A 86 12.57 27.56 -3.66
N LEU A 87 13.86 27.67 -4.05
CA LEU A 87 14.24 27.92 -5.43
C LEU A 87 14.11 26.62 -6.23
N LEU A 88 12.97 26.46 -6.89
CA LEU A 88 12.73 25.41 -7.86
C LEU A 88 12.63 26.03 -9.26
N PHE A 89 13.21 25.39 -10.28
CA PHE A 89 13.09 25.82 -11.67
C PHE A 89 12.85 24.67 -12.65
N ASP A 90 12.40 24.99 -13.86
CA ASP A 90 12.33 24.05 -14.98
C ASP A 90 13.67 24.10 -15.77
N PRO A 91 14.51 23.04 -15.68
CA PRO A 91 15.84 23.04 -16.28
C PRO A 91 15.83 23.21 -17.80
N VAL A 92 14.68 22.97 -18.47
CA VAL A 92 14.59 23.07 -19.93
C VAL A 92 14.08 24.41 -20.41
N ARG A 93 13.18 25.06 -19.67
CA ARG A 93 12.64 26.37 -20.05
C ARG A 93 13.52 27.52 -19.58
N ASP A 94 14.23 27.32 -18.48
CA ASP A 94 14.97 28.37 -17.79
C ASP A 94 16.49 28.17 -17.91
N VAL A 95 16.93 27.55 -19.00
CA VAL A 95 18.35 27.31 -19.33
C VAL A 95 19.18 28.58 -19.16
N HIS A 96 18.65 29.75 -19.54
CA HIS A 96 19.32 31.03 -19.35
C HIS A 96 19.60 31.36 -17.87
N PHE A 97 18.66 31.08 -16.96
CA PHE A 97 18.87 31.29 -15.52
C PHE A 97 19.91 30.32 -14.97
N THR A 98 19.86 29.05 -15.39
CA THR A 98 20.85 28.06 -14.98
C THR A 98 22.26 28.43 -15.46
N ASN A 99 22.41 28.78 -16.74
CA ASN A 99 23.67 29.23 -17.30
C ASN A 99 24.14 30.52 -16.61
N MET A 100 23.25 31.46 -16.28
CA MET A 100 23.62 32.66 -15.51
C MET A 100 24.18 32.34 -14.11
N LEU A 101 23.63 31.33 -13.41
CA LEU A 101 24.14 30.92 -12.09
C LEU A 101 25.45 30.13 -12.17
N PHE A 102 25.63 29.32 -13.22
CA PHE A 102 26.71 28.35 -13.32
C PHE A 102 27.87 28.76 -14.24
N ASP A 103 27.63 29.58 -15.25
CA ASP A 103 28.68 30.08 -16.15
C ASP A 103 29.70 30.90 -15.37
N ASP A 104 30.98 30.65 -15.67
CA ASP A 104 32.11 31.33 -15.10
C ASP A 104 32.78 32.15 -16.19
N ASP A 105 32.59 33.47 -16.15
CA ASP A 105 33.31 34.39 -17.03
C ASP A 105 34.61 34.93 -16.40
N GLY A 106 35.07 34.31 -15.30
CA GLY A 106 36.33 34.66 -14.63
C GLY A 106 36.30 35.99 -13.89
N SER A 107 35.11 36.57 -13.67
CA SER A 107 34.96 37.78 -12.87
C SER A 107 34.59 37.45 -11.43
N ASP A 108 35.24 38.14 -10.47
CA ASP A 108 34.92 38.08 -9.04
C ASP A 108 33.48 38.59 -8.81
N LYS A 109 32.49 37.71 -9.02
CA LYS A 109 31.07 38.02 -8.93
C LYS A 109 30.48 37.42 -7.68
N ILE A 110 29.82 38.28 -6.89
CA ILE A 110 28.75 37.85 -5.99
C ILE A 110 27.42 38.12 -6.68
N ILE A 111 26.66 37.08 -7.03
CA ILE A 111 25.35 37.24 -7.67
C ILE A 111 24.27 37.09 -6.61
N PHE A 112 23.55 38.16 -6.28
CA PHE A 112 22.36 38.09 -5.43
C PHE A 112 21.09 38.06 -6.27
N CYS A 113 20.26 37.05 -6.05
CA CYS A 113 19.00 36.86 -6.75
C CYS A 113 17.82 37.22 -5.82
N ASN A 114 17.10 38.32 -6.09
CA ASN A 114 16.03 38.83 -5.22
C ASN A 114 14.61 38.72 -5.87
N ASN A 115 13.61 38.35 -5.07
CA ASN A 115 12.17 38.43 -5.39
C ASN A 115 11.51 39.72 -4.85
N SER A 116 11.47 40.78 -5.65
CA SER A 116 10.73 42.00 -5.33
C SER A 116 9.23 41.79 -5.58
N ILE A 117 8.44 41.53 -4.53
CA ILE A 117 6.97 41.34 -4.65
C ILE A 117 6.21 42.69 -4.69
N SER A 118 6.84 43.81 -4.38
CA SER A 118 6.18 45.13 -4.44
C SER A 118 6.30 45.78 -5.82
N GLY A 119 5.19 46.35 -6.28
CA GLY A 119 4.95 46.79 -7.66
C GLY A 119 5.96 47.77 -8.27
N GLU A 120 5.94 47.77 -9.61
CA GLU A 120 6.64 48.69 -10.53
C GLU A 120 8.07 49.05 -10.16
N VAL A 121 9.03 48.18 -10.52
CA VAL A 121 10.44 48.56 -10.58
C VAL A 121 11.01 48.26 -11.97
N HIS A 122 11.42 49.33 -12.65
CA HIS A 122 12.13 49.31 -13.92
C HIS A 122 13.34 48.37 -13.89
N GLN A 123 13.59 47.65 -15.00
CA GLN A 123 14.86 46.95 -15.24
C GLN A 123 16.04 47.87 -14.95
N LYS A 124 16.82 47.56 -13.91
CA LYS A 124 18.15 48.13 -13.71
C LYS A 124 19.14 46.99 -13.52
N GLU A 125 19.96 46.74 -14.54
CA GLU A 125 21.23 46.05 -14.33
C GLU A 125 22.14 46.99 -13.55
N PHE A 126 22.43 46.67 -12.29
CA PHE A 126 23.50 47.34 -11.55
C PHE A 126 24.79 46.57 -11.79
N VAL A 127 25.61 47.07 -12.72
CA VAL A 127 27.01 46.67 -12.81
C VAL A 127 27.78 47.57 -11.83
N LEU A 128 28.14 47.05 -10.66
CA LEU A 128 29.12 47.70 -9.78
C LEU A 128 30.51 47.54 -10.40
N SER A 129 30.78 48.28 -11.47
CA SER A 129 32.12 48.41 -12.04
C SER A 129 32.67 49.80 -11.70
N LYS A 130 33.71 49.80 -10.86
CA LYS A 130 34.61 50.89 -10.44
C LYS A 130 34.24 51.72 -9.20
N ASN A 131 35.23 51.75 -8.29
CA ASN A 131 35.54 52.72 -7.24
C ASN A 131 34.37 53.59 -6.79
N LEU A 132 33.64 53.11 -5.79
CA LEU A 132 32.80 53.98 -4.96
C LEU A 132 33.74 54.93 -4.21
N SER A 133 33.88 56.16 -4.69
CA SER A 133 34.29 57.26 -3.83
C SER A 133 33.21 57.48 -2.76
N ASP A 134 33.63 57.88 -1.56
CA ASP A 134 32.78 58.00 -0.36
C ASP A 134 31.46 58.78 -0.60
N GLU A 135 31.41 59.69 -1.56
CA GLU A 135 30.21 60.48 -1.93
C GLU A 135 29.05 59.68 -2.56
N LEU A 136 29.29 58.53 -3.20
CA LEU A 136 28.21 57.70 -3.80
C LEU A 136 27.61 56.70 -2.82
N SER A 137 28.29 56.44 -1.69
CA SER A 137 27.80 55.57 -0.61
C SER A 137 26.53 56.09 0.08
N GLU A 138 26.33 57.42 0.10
CA GLU A 138 25.16 58.05 0.74
C GLU A 138 23.90 58.04 -0.14
N LYS A 139 24.03 57.90 -1.47
CA LYS A 139 22.88 57.81 -2.41
C LYS A 139 22.38 56.39 -2.62
N PHE A 140 23.20 55.38 -2.32
CA PHE A 140 22.77 53.98 -2.31
C PHE A 140 22.13 53.63 -0.97
N ARG A 141 20.85 53.95 -0.83
CA ARG A 141 20.01 53.33 0.21
C ARG A 141 19.72 51.90 -0.23
N VAL A 142 20.44 50.93 0.35
CA VAL A 142 20.26 49.48 0.20
C VAL A 142 18.98 49.00 0.92
N TRP A 143 17.88 49.74 0.78
CA TRP A 143 16.62 49.47 1.47
C TRP A 143 15.74 48.46 0.69
N ASP A 144 16.22 47.96 -0.45
CA ASP A 144 15.48 47.07 -1.36
C ASP A 144 15.90 45.59 -1.30
N VAL A 145 16.83 45.22 -0.42
CA VAL A 145 17.27 43.83 -0.23
C VAL A 145 16.83 43.35 1.16
N ASP A 146 15.63 42.80 1.24
CA ASP A 146 15.19 42.06 2.43
C ASP A 146 15.84 40.67 2.41
N ASP A 147 16.44 40.21 3.50
CA ASP A 147 16.96 38.84 3.65
C ASP A 147 15.90 37.78 3.30
N SER A 148 14.63 38.09 3.55
CA SER A 148 13.50 37.21 3.21
C SER A 148 13.29 37.06 1.68
N SER A 149 13.90 37.93 0.88
CA SER A 149 13.73 38.00 -0.58
C SER A 149 14.91 37.41 -1.36
N LEU A 150 16.01 37.04 -0.69
CA LEU A 150 17.20 36.46 -1.30
C LEU A 150 17.04 34.96 -1.59
N MET A 151 17.05 34.59 -2.87
CA MET A 151 16.78 33.21 -3.33
C MET A 151 18.05 32.40 -3.64
N ALA A 152 19.11 33.05 -4.10
CA ALA A 152 20.40 32.42 -4.39
C ALA A 152 21.56 33.42 -4.27
N CYS A 153 22.73 32.89 -3.92
CA CYS A 153 24.00 33.60 -3.90
C CYS A 153 25.10 32.73 -4.52
N VAL A 154 25.89 33.32 -5.41
CA VAL A 154 27.05 32.67 -6.02
C VAL A 154 28.32 33.35 -5.51
N PHE A 155 29.24 32.58 -4.94
CA PHE A 155 30.55 33.04 -4.49
C PHE A 155 31.65 32.50 -5.39
N GLY A 156 32.40 33.42 -6.02
CA GLY A 156 33.68 33.09 -6.66
C GLY A 156 34.74 32.67 -5.63
N GLN A 157 35.78 31.98 -6.09
CA GLN A 157 36.83 31.41 -5.22
C GLN A 157 37.54 32.45 -4.35
N ASN A 158 37.79 33.65 -4.89
CA ASN A 158 38.45 34.76 -4.18
C ASN A 158 37.57 35.43 -3.11
N VAL A 159 36.25 35.21 -3.14
CA VAL A 159 35.29 35.84 -2.22
C VAL A 159 35.14 35.03 -0.92
N LEU A 160 35.43 33.72 -0.94
CA LEU A 160 35.32 32.87 0.25
C LEU A 160 36.26 33.32 1.37
N SER A 161 37.48 33.77 1.03
CA SER A 161 38.40 34.38 2.01
C SER A 161 37.87 35.68 2.62
N LEU A 162 37.01 36.41 1.91
CA LEU A 162 36.38 37.63 2.44
C LEU A 162 35.29 37.31 3.47
N ILE A 163 34.62 36.15 3.36
CA ILE A 163 33.63 35.72 4.35
C ILE A 163 34.31 35.47 5.69
N ASP A 164 35.42 34.74 5.70
CA ASP A 164 36.18 34.48 6.94
C ASP A 164 36.73 35.80 7.53
N GLN A 165 37.23 36.72 6.69
CA GLN A 165 37.67 38.05 7.13
C GLN A 165 36.52 38.91 7.68
N TYR A 166 35.34 38.86 7.06
CA TYR A 166 34.15 39.57 7.52
C TYR A 166 33.68 39.04 8.87
N LEU A 167 33.57 37.72 9.03
CA LEU A 167 33.20 37.08 10.29
C LEU A 167 34.19 37.41 11.42
N LEU A 168 35.49 37.42 11.12
CA LEU A 168 36.53 37.90 12.05
C LEU A 168 36.36 39.39 12.39
N SER A 169 35.97 40.23 11.43
CA SER A 169 35.71 41.66 11.67
C SER A 169 34.46 41.90 12.53
N MET A 170 33.44 41.05 12.39
CA MET A 170 32.22 41.07 13.20
C MET A 170 32.50 40.61 14.63
N SER A 171 33.31 39.57 14.82
CA SER A 171 33.69 39.07 16.16
C SER A 171 34.44 40.09 17.03
N LYS A 172 35.07 41.09 16.41
CA LYS A 172 35.79 42.18 17.10
C LYS A 172 34.92 43.41 17.39
N ARG A 173 33.74 43.52 16.78
CA ARG A 173 32.77 44.59 17.07
C ARG A 173 31.82 44.09 18.15
N SER A 174 31.85 44.72 19.31
CA SER A 174 30.85 44.49 20.37
C SER A 174 29.45 44.52 19.76
N ILE A 175 28.69 43.45 19.96
CA ILE A 175 27.30 43.29 19.52
C ILE A 175 26.52 44.54 19.92
N VAL A 176 26.21 45.40 18.95
CA VAL A 176 25.25 46.48 19.15
C VAL A 176 23.88 45.82 19.15
N VAL A 177 23.31 45.67 20.33
CA VAL A 177 21.93 45.22 20.53
C VAL A 177 21.02 46.21 19.78
N GLY A 178 20.38 45.75 18.69
CA GLY A 178 19.36 46.52 17.97
C GLY A 178 19.44 46.57 16.44
N CYS A 179 20.38 45.89 15.77
CA CYS A 179 20.30 45.72 14.31
C CYS A 179 19.15 44.76 13.95
N LYS A 180 18.32 45.14 12.98
CA LYS A 180 17.22 44.30 12.53
C LYS A 180 17.80 43.20 11.63
N PHE A 181 17.19 42.02 11.67
CA PHE A 181 17.61 40.78 10.98
C PHE A 181 17.90 40.90 9.46
N GLY A 182 17.52 41.98 8.77
CA GLY A 182 17.84 42.24 7.36
C GLY A 182 19.11 43.05 7.10
N ASP A 183 19.82 43.49 8.15
CA ASP A 183 20.99 44.38 8.04
C ASP A 183 22.31 43.63 7.74
N ASP A 184 22.34 42.29 7.84
CA ASP A 184 23.58 41.49 7.81
C ASP A 184 24.17 41.36 6.39
N ILE A 185 23.32 41.08 5.39
CA ILE A 185 23.78 40.97 3.99
C ILE A 185 24.20 42.34 3.45
N GLU A 186 23.49 43.41 3.83
CA GLU A 186 23.88 44.78 3.50
C GLU A 186 25.27 45.12 4.05
N GLN A 187 25.53 44.78 5.32
CA GLN A 187 26.84 45.01 5.93
C GLN A 187 27.95 44.18 5.28
N PHE A 188 27.67 42.92 4.92
CA PHE A 188 28.61 42.08 4.18
C PHE A 188 28.91 42.64 2.79
N LEU A 189 27.88 43.08 2.05
CA LEU A 189 28.04 43.74 0.75
C LEU A 189 28.90 45.00 0.85
N LYS A 190 28.65 45.84 1.85
CA LYS A 190 29.51 47.01 2.13
C LYS A 190 30.94 46.57 2.40
N PHE A 191 31.17 45.53 3.20
CA PHE A 191 32.51 45.02 3.47
C PHE A 191 33.23 44.55 2.19
N VAL A 192 32.57 43.76 1.34
CA VAL A 192 33.14 43.27 0.06
C VAL A 192 33.54 44.45 -0.84
N ILE A 193 32.68 45.46 -0.93
CA ILE A 193 32.94 46.67 -1.72
C ILE A 193 34.15 47.44 -1.14
N HIS A 194 34.26 47.58 0.18
CA HIS A 194 35.39 48.24 0.84
C HIS A 194 36.72 47.49 0.62
N GLN A 195 36.67 46.18 0.40
CA GLN A 195 37.85 45.36 0.07
C GLN A 195 38.19 45.36 -1.44
N ASN A 196 37.59 46.27 -2.23
CA ASN A 196 37.79 46.40 -3.69
C ASN A 196 37.31 45.20 -4.54
N HIS A 197 36.31 44.45 -4.07
CA HIS A 197 35.68 43.39 -4.86
C HIS A 197 34.33 43.83 -5.46
N CYS A 198 33.94 43.21 -6.58
CA CYS A 198 32.70 43.50 -7.30
C CYS A 198 31.54 42.62 -6.81
N ALA A 199 30.33 43.17 -6.73
CA ALA A 199 29.09 42.43 -6.50
C ALA A 199 28.06 42.79 -7.59
N LYS A 200 27.25 41.83 -8.04
CA LYS A 200 26.16 42.04 -9.01
C LYS A 200 24.84 41.62 -8.36
N ILE A 201 23.85 42.49 -8.35
CA ILE A 201 22.50 42.16 -7.88
C ILE A 201 21.61 42.00 -9.12
N ILE A 202 20.85 40.90 -9.17
CA ILE A 202 19.94 40.57 -10.26
C ILE A 202 18.52 40.47 -9.70
N SER A 203 17.64 41.37 -10.16
CA SER A 203 16.21 41.30 -9.89
C SER A 203 15.55 40.33 -10.87
N LEU A 204 14.73 39.42 -10.34
CA LEU A 204 14.18 38.29 -11.09
C LEU A 204 12.70 38.48 -11.48
N SER A 205 12.22 39.73 -11.51
CA SER A 205 10.81 40.10 -11.68
C SER A 205 10.11 39.54 -12.93
N ASN A 206 10.85 39.10 -13.96
CA ASN A 206 10.31 38.56 -15.21
C ASN A 206 10.40 37.03 -15.36
N ILE A 207 10.88 36.31 -14.34
CA ILE A 207 10.96 34.85 -14.40
C ILE A 207 9.71 34.28 -13.73
N ARG A 208 8.91 33.49 -14.46
CA ARG A 208 7.61 32.94 -14.00
C ARG A 208 7.70 32.10 -12.71
N LEU A 209 8.91 31.67 -12.36
CA LEU A 209 9.24 30.77 -11.25
C LEU A 209 9.34 31.43 -9.87
N PHE A 210 8.88 32.67 -9.67
CA PHE A 210 9.01 33.34 -8.36
C PHE A 210 7.70 33.45 -7.55
N LYS A 211 6.62 32.79 -7.99
CA LYS A 211 5.36 32.66 -7.23
C LYS A 211 5.39 31.61 -6.10
N TRP A 212 6.55 31.12 -5.67
CA TRP A 212 6.63 29.95 -4.77
C TRP A 212 6.60 30.29 -3.28
N LYS A 213 6.94 31.54 -2.94
CA LYS A 213 6.64 32.14 -1.63
C LYS A 213 5.18 32.59 -1.52
N ASP A 214 4.41 32.55 -2.62
CA ASP A 214 2.98 32.84 -2.60
C ASP A 214 2.25 31.69 -1.87
N PRO A 215 1.66 31.94 -0.69
CA PRO A 215 0.91 30.93 0.02
C PRO A 215 -0.34 30.46 -0.76
N ILE A 216 -0.75 31.19 -1.80
CA ILE A 216 -1.99 30.98 -2.57
C ILE A 216 -1.77 30.09 -3.82
N LEU A 217 -0.52 29.73 -4.17
CA LEU A 217 -0.27 28.87 -5.33
C LEU A 217 -0.94 27.49 -5.17
N ASP A 218 -1.94 27.20 -6.00
CA ASP A 218 -2.70 25.95 -5.97
C ASP A 218 -1.94 24.75 -6.56
N LEU A 219 -2.42 23.54 -6.28
CA LEU A 219 -1.78 22.28 -6.71
C LEU A 219 -1.78 22.13 -8.24
N SER A 220 -2.75 22.70 -8.94
CA SER A 220 -2.84 22.64 -10.41
C SER A 220 -1.70 23.44 -11.05
N SER A 221 -1.49 24.65 -10.56
CA SER A 221 -0.40 25.55 -10.95
C SER A 221 0.96 24.94 -10.62
N TYR A 222 1.07 24.29 -9.44
CA TYR A 222 2.24 23.52 -9.03
C TYR A 222 2.61 22.42 -10.04
N LEU A 223 1.66 21.54 -10.38
CA LEU A 223 1.90 20.43 -11.31
C LEU A 223 2.17 20.91 -12.75
N SER A 224 1.52 22.00 -13.18
CA SER A 224 1.69 22.56 -14.52
C SER A 224 3.12 23.05 -14.80
N THR A 225 3.85 23.46 -13.76
CA THR A 225 5.21 24.01 -13.91
C THR A 225 6.22 22.92 -14.29
N PHE A 226 6.13 21.74 -13.67
CA PHE A 226 7.05 20.63 -13.92
C PHE A 226 6.63 19.73 -15.09
N ARG A 227 5.56 20.09 -15.76
CA ARG A 227 4.94 19.29 -16.81
C ARG A 227 5.86 19.01 -17.99
N TYR A 228 6.69 19.96 -18.39
CA TYR A 228 7.61 19.73 -19.50
C TYR A 228 8.76 18.79 -19.11
N SER A 229 9.30 18.93 -17.90
CA SER A 229 10.28 17.99 -17.33
C SER A 229 9.69 16.58 -17.18
N LEU A 230 8.40 16.49 -16.80
CA LEU A 230 7.64 15.24 -16.78
C LEU A 230 7.51 14.65 -18.19
N ASP A 231 7.15 15.46 -19.18
CA ASP A 231 6.99 15.05 -20.59
C ASP A 231 8.31 14.57 -21.21
N GLN A 232 9.45 15.21 -20.91
CA GLN A 232 10.79 14.78 -21.31
C GLN A 232 11.19 13.45 -20.67
N MET A 233 10.93 13.28 -19.36
CA MET A 233 11.20 12.01 -18.67
C MET A 233 10.34 10.88 -19.25
N LEU A 234 9.05 11.13 -19.47
CA LEU A 234 8.14 10.22 -20.18
C LEU A 234 8.62 9.93 -21.61
N GLY A 235 9.27 10.89 -22.27
CA GLY A 235 9.92 10.73 -23.57
C GLY A 235 11.16 9.82 -23.54
N GLN A 236 11.93 9.81 -22.44
CA GLN A 236 13.05 8.87 -22.24
C GLN A 236 12.58 7.44 -21.92
N TYR A 237 11.39 7.28 -21.34
CA TYR A 237 10.62 6.04 -21.40
C TYR A 237 9.99 5.87 -22.78
N LEU A 238 10.83 5.99 -23.83
CA LEU A 238 10.47 5.76 -25.22
C LEU A 238 9.55 4.56 -25.27
N ILE A 239 8.34 4.86 -25.73
CA ILE A 239 7.21 3.96 -25.75
C ILE A 239 7.60 2.78 -26.64
N HIS A 240 8.16 1.73 -26.03
CA HIS A 240 8.23 0.45 -26.69
C HIS A 240 6.77 0.05 -26.98
N PRO A 241 6.45 -0.34 -28.22
CA PRO A 241 5.10 -0.71 -28.60
C PRO A 241 4.79 -2.10 -28.02
N THR A 242 4.69 -2.20 -26.70
CA THR A 242 3.99 -3.32 -26.06
C THR A 242 2.50 -3.08 -26.26
N LYS A 243 1.77 -4.15 -26.61
CA LYS A 243 0.31 -4.18 -26.87
C LYS A 243 -0.45 -3.22 -25.94
N ARG A 244 -0.79 -2.04 -26.46
CA ARG A 244 -1.54 -1.02 -25.73
C ARG A 244 -2.97 -1.49 -25.57
N ARG A 245 -3.53 -1.35 -24.36
CA ARG A 245 -4.91 -1.77 -24.09
C ARG A 245 -5.86 -0.59 -24.23
N SER A 246 -6.93 -0.78 -25.00
CA SER A 246 -8.04 0.18 -25.14
C SER A 246 -9.25 -0.23 -24.31
N ASP A 247 -9.42 -1.53 -24.11
CA ASP A 247 -10.64 -2.10 -23.56
C ASP A 247 -10.50 -2.31 -22.04
N PRO A 248 -11.58 -2.09 -21.27
CA PRO A 248 -11.60 -2.39 -19.85
C PRO A 248 -11.24 -3.85 -19.57
N ILE A 249 -10.44 -4.06 -18.54
CA ILE A 249 -10.09 -5.40 -18.04
C ILE A 249 -10.93 -5.65 -16.80
N ILE A 250 -11.76 -6.68 -16.88
CA ILE A 250 -12.58 -7.12 -15.75
C ILE A 250 -11.97 -8.40 -15.21
N THR A 251 -11.69 -8.41 -13.91
CA THR A 251 -11.12 -9.55 -13.20
C THR A 251 -11.85 -9.79 -11.91
N ARG A 252 -12.18 -11.06 -11.65
CA ARG A 252 -12.86 -11.50 -10.43
C ARG A 252 -11.96 -12.40 -9.60
N SER A 253 -12.15 -12.32 -8.30
CA SER A 253 -11.72 -13.33 -7.35
C SER A 253 -12.88 -13.63 -6.42
N TYR A 254 -12.99 -14.87 -5.99
CA TYR A 254 -14.19 -15.38 -5.35
C TYR A 254 -13.99 -15.63 -3.86
N ALA A 255 -15.08 -15.68 -3.12
CA ALA A 255 -15.06 -16.09 -1.73
C ALA A 255 -14.65 -17.56 -1.62
N ARG A 256 -14.09 -17.94 -0.46
CA ARG A 256 -13.67 -19.31 -0.19
C ARG A 256 -14.25 -19.84 1.11
N ILE A 257 -14.44 -21.16 1.18
CA ILE A 257 -14.78 -21.88 2.39
C ILE A 257 -13.57 -22.72 2.82
N GLY A 258 -13.08 -22.49 4.03
CA GLY A 258 -12.17 -23.42 4.70
C GLY A 258 -12.95 -24.66 5.12
N LEU A 259 -12.89 -25.71 4.30
CA LEU A 259 -13.67 -26.94 4.47
C LEU A 259 -13.16 -27.74 5.66
N MET A 260 -11.85 -27.94 5.78
CA MET A 260 -11.25 -28.76 6.84
C MET A 260 -9.88 -28.24 7.28
N GLY A 261 -9.54 -28.43 8.56
CA GLY A 261 -8.20 -28.19 9.11
C GLY A 261 -7.90 -26.74 9.50
N ASN A 262 -8.78 -25.78 9.21
CA ASN A 262 -8.67 -24.43 9.73
C ASN A 262 -8.93 -24.43 11.27
N PRO A 263 -8.12 -23.71 12.07
CA PRO A 263 -7.20 -22.63 11.71
C PRO A 263 -5.71 -23.02 11.61
N SER A 264 -5.37 -24.29 11.37
CA SER A 264 -3.97 -24.76 11.44
C SER A 264 -3.02 -24.19 10.38
N ASP A 265 -3.54 -23.56 9.32
CA ASP A 265 -2.74 -22.93 8.25
C ASP A 265 -1.79 -21.85 8.79
N GLY A 266 -2.24 -21.07 9.78
CA GLY A 266 -1.37 -20.10 10.46
C GLY A 266 -0.29 -20.72 11.36
N PHE A 267 -0.27 -22.05 11.51
CA PHE A 267 0.54 -22.78 12.49
C PHE A 267 1.30 -23.96 11.86
N TYR A 268 1.62 -23.84 10.57
CA TYR A 268 2.32 -24.88 9.79
C TYR A 268 1.56 -26.20 9.66
N GLY A 269 0.21 -26.13 9.69
CA GLY A 269 -0.67 -27.28 9.54
C GLY A 269 -1.12 -27.54 8.09
N LYS A 270 -2.26 -28.21 7.96
CA LYS A 270 -2.84 -28.63 6.68
C LYS A 270 -4.29 -28.20 6.59
N THR A 271 -4.75 -27.80 5.41
CA THR A 271 -6.15 -27.42 5.19
C THR A 271 -6.70 -27.92 3.87
N ILE A 272 -8.03 -28.02 3.80
CA ILE A 272 -8.77 -28.16 2.54
C ILE A 272 -9.65 -26.93 2.42
N SER A 273 -9.61 -26.25 1.28
CA SER A 273 -10.49 -25.13 0.96
C SER A 273 -11.12 -25.29 -0.42
N LEU A 274 -12.30 -24.73 -0.58
CA LEU A 274 -13.02 -24.70 -1.85
C LEU A 274 -13.45 -23.26 -2.18
N LEU A 275 -13.45 -22.94 -3.47
CA LEU A 275 -13.84 -21.64 -3.99
C LEU A 275 -15.34 -21.63 -4.34
N ILE A 276 -16.07 -20.57 -3.97
CA ILE A 276 -17.52 -20.46 -4.17
C ILE A 276 -17.88 -19.26 -5.03
N SER A 277 -18.75 -19.46 -6.01
CA SER A 277 -19.20 -18.40 -6.93
C SER A 277 -20.30 -17.51 -6.34
N ASN A 278 -20.83 -17.86 -5.14
CA ASN A 278 -21.85 -17.08 -4.42
C ASN A 278 -21.44 -15.62 -4.23
N PHE A 279 -20.16 -15.39 -3.94
CA PHE A 279 -19.62 -14.07 -3.68
C PHE A 279 -18.29 -13.86 -4.38
N PHE A 280 -18.05 -12.64 -4.80
CA PHE A 280 -16.86 -12.22 -5.53
C PHE A 280 -16.47 -10.79 -5.20
N ALA A 281 -15.17 -10.51 -5.34
CA ALA A 281 -14.64 -9.18 -5.54
C ALA A 281 -14.28 -9.04 -7.03
N GLU A 282 -14.73 -7.95 -7.64
CA GLU A 282 -14.47 -7.60 -9.02
C GLU A 282 -13.65 -6.31 -9.07
N ILE A 283 -12.62 -6.33 -9.91
CA ILE A 283 -11.85 -5.16 -10.28
C ILE A 283 -12.05 -4.92 -11.77
N THR A 284 -12.45 -3.70 -12.09
CA THR A 284 -12.44 -3.17 -13.45
C THR A 284 -11.30 -2.18 -13.58
N LEU A 285 -10.31 -2.51 -14.42
CA LEU A 285 -9.26 -1.60 -14.83
C LEU A 285 -9.66 -0.97 -16.16
N ILE A 286 -9.82 0.35 -16.19
CA ILE A 286 -10.12 1.12 -17.40
C ILE A 286 -8.81 1.75 -17.87
N PRO A 287 -8.18 1.24 -18.95
CA PRO A 287 -6.94 1.81 -19.47
C PRO A 287 -7.13 3.26 -19.89
N ASN A 288 -6.17 4.13 -19.58
CA ASN A 288 -6.23 5.51 -20.05
C ASN A 288 -5.97 5.57 -21.57
N LYS A 289 -6.73 6.41 -22.25
CA LYS A 289 -6.61 6.62 -23.69
C LYS A 289 -5.52 7.66 -23.98
N ILE A 290 -4.80 7.47 -25.08
CA ILE A 290 -3.70 8.35 -25.53
C ILE A 290 -4.12 9.80 -25.80
N LEU A 291 -5.41 10.02 -26.08
CA LEU A 291 -5.94 11.34 -26.45
C LEU A 291 -5.69 12.42 -25.38
N ASP A 292 -5.38 12.02 -24.14
CA ASP A 292 -4.92 12.91 -23.09
C ASP A 292 -3.53 12.49 -22.59
N ALA A 293 -2.49 13.03 -23.23
CA ALA A 293 -1.09 12.72 -22.87
C ALA A 293 -0.76 13.05 -21.41
N GLN A 294 -1.49 13.98 -20.78
CA GLN A 294 -1.31 14.38 -19.38
C GLN A 294 -1.80 13.30 -18.42
N GLU A 295 -2.87 12.61 -18.80
CA GLU A 295 -3.53 11.62 -17.97
C GLU A 295 -3.09 10.19 -18.35
N TYR A 296 -2.38 10.01 -19.47
CA TYR A 296 -2.07 8.67 -20.00
C TYR A 296 -1.40 7.77 -18.95
N SER A 297 -0.44 8.28 -18.19
CA SER A 297 0.29 7.50 -17.17
C SER A 297 -0.36 7.50 -15.78
N ARG A 298 -1.49 8.22 -15.62
CA ARG A 298 -2.13 8.41 -14.32
C ARG A 298 -2.82 7.14 -13.84
N ILE A 299 -2.61 6.78 -12.58
CA ILE A 299 -3.44 5.77 -11.91
C ILE A 299 -4.46 6.50 -11.03
N ALA A 300 -5.73 6.14 -11.16
CA ALA A 300 -6.80 6.72 -10.35
C ALA A 300 -7.68 5.63 -9.73
N PHE A 301 -8.03 5.81 -8.46
CA PHE A 301 -8.96 4.94 -7.76
C PHE A 301 -10.33 5.63 -7.78
N LEU A 302 -11.30 5.00 -8.44
CA LEU A 302 -12.66 5.53 -8.49
C LEU A 302 -13.38 5.15 -7.19
N PRO A 303 -14.26 6.03 -6.66
CA PRO A 303 -15.07 5.70 -5.51
C PRO A 303 -15.85 4.40 -5.77
N SER A 304 -15.74 3.44 -4.85
CA SER A 304 -16.55 2.24 -4.89
C SER A 304 -18.00 2.58 -4.57
N LEU A 305 -18.92 2.11 -5.41
CA LEU A 305 -20.37 2.22 -5.18
C LEU A 305 -20.79 1.48 -3.90
N THR A 306 -19.99 0.51 -3.44
CA THR A 306 -20.30 -0.38 -2.31
C THR A 306 -19.70 0.08 -0.99
N PHE A 307 -18.68 0.96 -0.98
CA PHE A 307 -17.92 1.29 0.23
C PHE A 307 -17.70 2.77 0.48
N THR A 308 -17.88 3.58 -0.56
CA THR A 308 -17.58 5.01 -0.52
C THR A 308 -18.67 5.72 -1.32
N ALA A 309 -19.92 5.59 -0.88
CA ALA A 309 -20.94 6.53 -1.33
C ALA A 309 -20.46 7.93 -0.93
N THR A 310 -20.21 8.80 -1.91
CA THR A 310 -19.74 10.18 -1.69
C THR A 310 -20.90 11.18 -1.60
N SER A 311 -22.13 10.71 -1.73
CA SER A 311 -23.35 11.50 -1.67
C SER A 311 -24.44 10.70 -0.98
N PHE A 312 -25.11 11.32 -0.01
CA PHE A 312 -26.17 10.71 0.76
C PHE A 312 -27.41 11.61 0.70
N SER A 313 -28.59 11.01 0.68
CA SER A 313 -29.86 11.74 0.68
C SER A 313 -30.11 12.50 1.99
N SER A 314 -29.51 12.06 3.10
CA SER A 314 -29.61 12.71 4.41
C SER A 314 -28.47 12.27 5.36
N ILE A 315 -28.28 13.02 6.45
CA ILE A 315 -27.36 12.63 7.54
C ILE A 315 -27.81 11.35 8.25
N GLN A 316 -29.12 11.05 8.27
CA GLN A 316 -29.64 9.81 8.80
C GLN A 316 -29.25 8.62 7.91
N SER A 317 -29.32 8.78 6.58
CA SER A 317 -28.88 7.77 5.61
C SER A 317 -27.37 7.50 5.74
N LEU A 318 -26.59 8.57 5.89
CA LEU A 318 -25.16 8.49 6.20
C LEU A 318 -24.92 7.71 7.52
N ALA A 319 -25.55 8.12 8.62
CA ALA A 319 -25.34 7.52 9.93
C ALA A 319 -25.79 6.05 9.98
N SER A 320 -26.88 5.67 9.32
CA SER A 320 -27.33 4.27 9.21
C SER A 320 -26.35 3.41 8.42
N ILE A 321 -25.78 3.93 7.33
CA ILE A 321 -24.77 3.21 6.54
C ILE A 321 -23.46 3.08 7.32
N PHE A 322 -22.95 4.17 7.93
CA PHE A 322 -21.69 4.14 8.67
C PHE A 322 -21.76 3.49 10.07
N SER A 323 -22.96 3.34 10.65
CA SER A 323 -23.16 2.54 11.87
C SER A 323 -23.16 1.03 11.59
N LEU A 324 -23.52 0.63 10.37
CA LEU A 324 -23.42 -0.74 9.86
C LEU A 324 -22.04 -1.03 9.21
N GLU A 325 -21.45 -0.03 8.56
CA GLU A 325 -20.22 -0.15 7.79
C GLU A 325 -19.10 0.72 8.38
N ARG A 326 -18.16 0.09 9.10
CA ARG A 326 -16.90 0.74 9.49
C ARG A 326 -16.17 1.27 8.25
N TYR A 327 -15.63 2.49 8.31
CA TYR A 327 -14.80 3.15 7.27
C TYR A 327 -13.97 2.13 6.47
N SER A 328 -14.16 2.08 5.15
CA SER A 328 -13.53 1.08 4.28
C SER A 328 -12.03 1.31 4.14
N ASN A 329 -11.24 0.24 4.32
CA ASN A 329 -9.79 0.21 4.09
C ASN A 329 -9.44 -0.40 2.72
N ALA A 330 -10.41 -0.53 1.80
CA ALA A 330 -10.17 -1.18 0.50
C ALA A 330 -9.08 -0.49 -0.31
N ASP A 331 -9.05 0.85 -0.32
CA ASP A 331 -8.03 1.63 -1.03
C ASP A 331 -6.62 1.33 -0.52
N ILE A 332 -6.45 1.09 0.78
CA ILE A 332 -5.16 0.72 1.38
C ILE A 332 -4.68 -0.62 0.80
N LEU A 333 -5.58 -1.60 0.64
CA LEU A 333 -5.25 -2.89 0.04
C LEU A 333 -4.81 -2.70 -1.42
N LEU A 334 -5.51 -1.86 -2.19
CA LEU A 334 -5.18 -1.61 -3.58
C LEU A 334 -3.84 -0.88 -3.73
N HIS A 335 -3.58 0.14 -2.90
CA HIS A 335 -2.29 0.85 -2.89
C HIS A 335 -1.12 -0.08 -2.56
N ALA A 336 -1.27 -0.91 -1.53
CA ALA A 336 -0.26 -1.90 -1.15
C ALA A 336 -0.03 -2.93 -2.25
N THR A 337 -1.09 -3.38 -2.93
CA THR A 337 -0.99 -4.28 -4.09
C THR A 337 -0.15 -3.67 -5.20
N CYS A 338 -0.40 -2.41 -5.59
CA CYS A 338 0.41 -1.70 -6.58
C CYS A 338 1.90 -1.68 -6.21
N LYS A 339 2.20 -1.35 -4.95
CA LYS A 339 3.58 -1.24 -4.46
C LYS A 339 4.29 -2.59 -4.47
N VAL A 340 3.67 -3.65 -3.96
CA VAL A 340 4.25 -5.00 -3.95
C VAL A 340 4.47 -5.50 -5.37
N PHE A 341 3.47 -5.35 -6.25
CA PHE A 341 3.57 -5.74 -7.65
C PHE A 341 4.71 -5.01 -8.38
N TYR A 342 4.77 -3.68 -8.25
CA TYR A 342 5.83 -2.87 -8.86
C TYR A 342 7.22 -3.24 -8.33
N THR A 343 7.35 -3.41 -7.01
CA THR A 343 8.63 -3.77 -6.37
C THR A 343 9.11 -5.14 -6.82
N HIS A 344 8.21 -6.12 -6.93
CA HIS A 344 8.52 -7.44 -7.44
C HIS A 344 8.97 -7.38 -8.91
N CYS A 345 8.20 -6.73 -9.77
CA CYS A 345 8.53 -6.61 -11.19
C CYS A 345 9.88 -5.92 -11.39
N ARG A 346 10.14 -4.83 -10.67
CA ARG A 346 11.43 -4.14 -10.70
C ARG A 346 12.58 -5.03 -10.22
N GLY A 347 12.38 -5.78 -9.14
CA GLY A 347 13.39 -6.70 -8.61
C GLY A 347 13.70 -7.88 -9.53
N GLN A 348 12.74 -8.30 -10.35
CA GLN A 348 12.89 -9.39 -11.33
C GLN A 348 13.16 -8.89 -12.76
N ASN A 349 13.43 -7.59 -12.95
CA ASN A 349 13.60 -6.95 -14.26
C ASN A 349 12.44 -7.20 -15.25
N ILE A 350 11.22 -7.35 -14.75
CA ILE A 350 10.00 -7.45 -15.56
C ILE A 350 9.58 -6.03 -15.96
N SER A 351 9.63 -5.74 -17.26
CA SER A 351 9.28 -4.42 -17.81
C SER A 351 7.78 -4.13 -17.70
N LEU A 352 7.43 -2.98 -17.13
CA LEU A 352 6.06 -2.45 -17.08
C LEU A 352 5.97 -1.22 -17.99
N HIS A 353 4.95 -1.16 -18.83
CA HIS A 353 4.70 0.04 -19.66
C HIS A 353 4.14 1.19 -18.81
N ASN A 354 4.24 2.42 -19.32
CA ASN A 354 3.81 3.62 -18.60
C ASN A 354 2.30 3.91 -18.68
N GLN A 355 1.51 3.16 -19.45
CA GLN A 355 0.05 3.34 -19.48
C GLN A 355 -0.54 3.19 -18.08
N GLY A 356 -1.28 4.20 -17.64
CA GLY A 356 -2.08 4.21 -16.42
C GLY A 356 -3.51 3.74 -16.66
N PHE A 357 -4.29 3.67 -15.58
CA PHE A 357 -5.65 3.14 -15.59
C PHE A 357 -6.48 3.69 -14.43
N LYS A 358 -7.79 3.65 -14.59
CA LYS A 358 -8.75 3.89 -13.51
C LYS A 358 -9.21 2.56 -12.93
N ILE A 359 -9.33 2.47 -11.61
CA ILE A 359 -9.69 1.26 -10.89
C ILE A 359 -11.08 1.43 -10.31
N LEU A 360 -11.98 0.50 -10.60
CA LEU A 360 -13.28 0.38 -9.95
C LEU A 360 -13.33 -0.94 -9.20
N LEU A 361 -13.74 -0.89 -7.93
CA LEU A 361 -13.94 -2.05 -7.07
C LEU A 361 -15.44 -2.25 -6.77
N GLU A 362 -15.91 -3.46 -7.04
CA GLU A 362 -17.22 -3.95 -6.63
C GLU A 362 -17.05 -5.27 -5.86
N THR A 363 -17.84 -5.50 -4.82
CA THR A 363 -17.84 -6.79 -4.12
C THR A 363 -19.16 -7.03 -3.43
N ASN A 364 -19.58 -8.29 -3.41
CA ASN A 364 -20.72 -8.75 -2.63
C ASN A 364 -20.29 -9.72 -1.51
N ILE A 365 -18.98 -9.86 -1.25
CA ILE A 365 -18.47 -10.70 -0.15
C ILE A 365 -18.80 -10.01 1.18
N PRO A 366 -19.59 -10.64 2.07
CA PRO A 366 -19.94 -10.03 3.34
C PRO A 366 -18.68 -9.75 4.18
N ARG A 367 -18.66 -8.59 4.85
CA ARG A 367 -17.48 -8.18 5.63
C ARG A 367 -17.38 -8.99 6.92
N GLN A 368 -16.14 -9.34 7.29
CA GLN A 368 -15.81 -9.92 8.60
C GLN A 368 -16.50 -11.25 8.95
N VAL A 369 -17.16 -11.93 8.00
CA VAL A 369 -17.77 -13.26 8.21
C VAL A 369 -16.83 -14.42 7.90
N GLY A 370 -15.53 -14.15 7.74
CA GLY A 370 -14.56 -15.21 7.49
C GLY A 370 -14.62 -15.85 6.11
N LEU A 371 -15.16 -15.17 5.08
CA LEU A 371 -15.21 -15.63 3.67
C LEU A 371 -14.06 -15.13 2.77
N ALA A 372 -13.00 -14.58 3.37
CA ALA A 372 -11.79 -14.09 2.68
C ALA A 372 -12.01 -12.91 1.70
N GLY A 373 -12.77 -11.89 2.14
CA GLY A 373 -13.05 -10.71 1.31
C GLY A 373 -11.81 -9.83 1.01
N SER A 374 -10.91 -9.62 1.96
CA SER A 374 -9.72 -8.76 1.74
C SER A 374 -8.76 -9.37 0.71
N SER A 375 -8.41 -10.65 0.90
CA SER A 375 -7.56 -11.37 -0.04
C SER A 375 -8.22 -11.55 -1.42
N ALA A 376 -9.56 -11.62 -1.50
CA ALA A 376 -10.26 -11.61 -2.77
C ALA A 376 -10.04 -10.30 -3.54
N ILE A 377 -10.14 -9.15 -2.87
CA ILE A 377 -9.90 -7.84 -3.48
C ILE A 377 -8.46 -7.76 -4.03
N ILE A 378 -7.48 -8.15 -3.21
CA ILE A 378 -6.07 -8.14 -3.60
C ILE A 378 -5.84 -9.08 -4.80
N THR A 379 -6.37 -10.31 -4.73
CA THR A 379 -6.21 -11.31 -5.80
C THR A 379 -6.87 -10.87 -7.11
N ALA A 380 -8.08 -10.30 -7.05
CA ALA A 380 -8.77 -9.77 -8.22
C ALA A 380 -7.95 -8.66 -8.87
N PHE A 381 -7.39 -7.75 -8.05
CA PHE A 381 -6.56 -6.67 -8.57
C PHE A 381 -5.23 -7.17 -9.13
N TRP A 382 -4.58 -8.13 -8.45
CA TRP A 382 -3.35 -8.78 -8.91
C TRP A 382 -3.53 -9.40 -10.29
N LYS A 383 -4.61 -10.18 -10.50
CA LYS A 383 -4.98 -10.74 -11.81
C LYS A 383 -5.21 -9.63 -12.84
N GLY A 384 -5.86 -8.54 -12.44
CA GLY A 384 -6.06 -7.36 -13.27
C GLY A 384 -4.74 -6.74 -13.74
N MET A 385 -3.78 -6.55 -12.82
CA MET A 385 -2.46 -6.00 -13.11
C MET A 385 -1.62 -6.92 -14.00
N MET A 386 -1.63 -8.23 -13.74
CA MET A 386 -0.96 -9.21 -14.61
C MET A 386 -1.50 -9.13 -16.05
N ARG A 387 -2.84 -9.14 -16.22
CA ARG A 387 -3.46 -8.96 -17.54
C ARG A 387 -3.11 -7.61 -18.15
N PHE A 388 -3.22 -6.52 -17.39
CA PHE A 388 -2.95 -5.17 -17.87
C PHE A 388 -1.55 -5.03 -18.44
N TYR A 389 -0.54 -5.50 -17.71
CA TYR A 389 0.86 -5.44 -18.10
C TYR A 389 1.33 -6.62 -18.97
N CYS A 390 0.43 -7.50 -19.42
CA CYS A 390 0.74 -8.70 -20.20
C CYS A 390 1.81 -9.59 -19.55
N ILE A 391 1.64 -9.84 -18.25
CA ILE A 391 2.43 -10.78 -17.46
C ILE A 391 1.61 -12.07 -17.33
N ASP A 392 2.23 -13.19 -17.68
CA ASP A 392 1.67 -14.53 -17.61
C ASP A 392 2.27 -15.30 -16.41
N ASP A 393 1.72 -16.48 -16.17
CA ASP A 393 2.12 -17.34 -15.05
C ASP A 393 3.54 -17.90 -15.24
N ALA A 394 4.08 -17.91 -16.46
CA ALA A 394 5.48 -18.24 -16.73
C ALA A 394 6.45 -17.21 -16.13
N LYS A 395 6.07 -15.92 -16.06
CA LYS A 395 6.86 -14.87 -15.41
C LYS A 395 6.65 -14.83 -13.90
N ILE A 396 5.43 -15.10 -13.44
CA ILE A 396 5.10 -15.14 -12.02
C ILE A 396 4.21 -16.37 -11.77
N ALA A 397 4.82 -17.49 -11.38
CA ALA A 397 4.09 -18.75 -11.13
C ALA A 397 2.99 -18.59 -10.07
N LEU A 398 1.92 -19.38 -10.15
CA LEU A 398 0.77 -19.29 -9.24
C LEU A 398 1.17 -19.40 -7.76
N SER A 399 2.11 -20.29 -7.45
CA SER A 399 2.68 -20.42 -6.11
C SER A 399 3.34 -19.12 -5.61
N LEU A 400 4.07 -18.44 -6.48
CA LEU A 400 4.70 -17.15 -6.19
C LEU A 400 3.68 -16.01 -6.13
N GLN A 401 2.65 -16.01 -6.99
CA GLN A 401 1.54 -15.05 -6.92
C GLN A 401 0.86 -15.13 -5.56
N ALA A 402 0.49 -16.33 -5.10
CA ALA A 402 -0.12 -16.52 -3.79
C ALA A 402 0.76 -15.95 -2.67
N LYS A 403 2.08 -16.22 -2.70
CA LYS A 403 3.02 -15.64 -1.74
C LYS A 403 3.05 -14.11 -1.80
N LEU A 404 3.12 -13.51 -2.98
CA LEU A 404 3.18 -12.05 -3.13
C LEU A 404 1.88 -11.38 -2.67
N ILE A 405 0.73 -12.00 -2.95
CA ILE A 405 -0.59 -11.57 -2.45
C ILE A 405 -0.62 -11.59 -0.91
N LEU A 406 -0.02 -12.60 -0.28
CA LEU A 406 0.14 -12.60 1.18
C LEU A 406 1.04 -11.47 1.68
N ASP A 407 2.14 -11.20 0.97
CA ASP A 407 3.09 -10.15 1.34
C ASP A 407 2.44 -8.75 1.33
N VAL A 408 1.38 -8.52 0.52
CA VAL A 408 0.56 -7.29 0.57
C VAL A 408 -0.02 -7.06 1.96
N GLU A 409 -0.69 -8.05 2.55
CA GLU A 409 -1.27 -7.88 3.89
C GLU A 409 -0.20 -7.95 4.97
N LYS A 410 0.70 -8.94 4.91
CA LYS A 410 1.60 -9.28 6.01
C LYS A 410 2.84 -8.39 6.08
N VAL A 411 3.50 -8.16 4.94
CA VAL A 411 4.78 -7.44 4.90
C VAL A 411 4.54 -5.95 4.71
N GLU A 412 3.68 -5.57 3.75
CA GLU A 412 3.45 -4.17 3.44
C GLU A 412 2.51 -3.49 4.45
N LEU A 413 1.41 -4.15 4.84
CA LEU A 413 0.41 -3.56 5.74
C LEU A 413 0.54 -3.98 7.21
N GLY A 414 1.38 -4.98 7.51
CA GLY A 414 1.52 -5.50 8.88
C GLY A 414 0.26 -6.18 9.44
N ILE A 415 -0.67 -6.57 8.57
CA ILE A 415 -1.92 -7.24 8.92
C ILE A 415 -1.64 -8.73 9.08
N ASN A 416 -2.13 -9.31 10.19
CA ASN A 416 -2.07 -10.76 10.37
C ASN A 416 -3.06 -11.45 9.42
N ALA A 417 -2.55 -12.21 8.46
CA ALA A 417 -3.32 -12.94 7.46
C ALA A 417 -2.96 -14.43 7.46
N GLY A 418 -3.93 -15.30 7.13
CA GLY A 418 -3.73 -16.76 7.08
C GLY A 418 -2.80 -17.19 5.93
N LEU A 419 -2.69 -18.49 5.64
CA LEU A 419 -1.97 -19.01 4.45
C LEU A 419 -2.88 -19.66 3.38
N GLN A 420 -4.07 -20.15 3.74
CA GLN A 420 -5.01 -20.77 2.78
C GLN A 420 -5.71 -19.85 1.74
N ASP A 421 -6.38 -18.77 2.17
CA ASP A 421 -7.15 -17.80 1.37
C ASP A 421 -6.52 -17.41 0.02
N ARG A 422 -5.29 -16.89 0.02
CA ARG A 422 -4.59 -16.48 -1.21
C ARG A 422 -4.26 -17.65 -2.13
N VAL A 423 -3.98 -18.84 -1.58
CA VAL A 423 -3.69 -20.03 -2.37
C VAL A 423 -4.96 -20.47 -3.09
N ILE A 424 -6.07 -20.67 -2.38
CA ILE A 424 -7.33 -21.08 -3.00
C ILE A 424 -7.89 -20.05 -3.99
N GLN A 425 -7.71 -18.75 -3.74
CA GLN A 425 -8.16 -17.68 -4.65
C GLN A 425 -7.28 -17.53 -5.90
N THR A 426 -6.01 -17.89 -5.80
CA THR A 426 -5.06 -17.91 -6.93
C THR A 426 -5.28 -19.15 -7.79
N TYR A 427 -5.39 -20.34 -7.18
CA TYR A 427 -5.50 -21.61 -7.90
C TYR A 427 -6.92 -21.97 -8.34
N GLY A 428 -7.94 -21.60 -7.56
CA GLY A 428 -9.33 -22.00 -7.83
C GLY A 428 -9.65 -23.46 -7.50
N GLY A 429 -10.91 -23.84 -7.71
CA GLY A 429 -11.41 -25.21 -7.49
C GLY A 429 -11.49 -25.65 -6.02
N LEU A 430 -11.07 -26.90 -5.77
CA LEU A 430 -10.91 -27.51 -4.44
C LEU A 430 -9.43 -27.85 -4.22
N MET A 431 -8.83 -27.28 -3.17
CA MET A 431 -7.39 -27.42 -2.90
C MET A 431 -7.15 -28.01 -1.52
N TYR A 432 -6.29 -29.04 -1.47
CA TYR A 432 -5.57 -29.45 -0.28
C TYR A 432 -4.23 -28.71 -0.20
N MET A 433 -3.91 -28.19 0.97
CA MET A 433 -2.74 -27.35 1.19
C MET A 433 -1.98 -27.81 2.43
N ASP A 434 -0.69 -28.05 2.27
CA ASP A 434 0.23 -28.40 3.34
C ASP A 434 1.24 -27.28 3.57
N PHE A 435 1.24 -26.74 4.79
CA PHE A 435 2.08 -25.63 5.22
C PHE A 435 3.20 -26.08 6.16
N GLU A 436 3.62 -27.35 6.08
CA GLU A 436 4.71 -27.88 6.90
C GLU A 436 5.95 -26.96 6.87
N LYS A 437 6.48 -26.69 8.07
CA LYS A 437 7.46 -25.63 8.32
C LYS A 437 8.78 -25.84 7.59
N GLU A 438 9.38 -27.03 7.68
CA GLU A 438 10.69 -27.31 7.07
C GLU A 438 10.63 -27.24 5.55
N MET A 439 9.57 -27.79 4.95
CA MET A 439 9.30 -27.71 3.53
C MET A 439 9.11 -26.26 3.08
N MET A 440 8.30 -25.48 3.80
CA MET A 440 8.13 -24.06 3.48
C MET A 440 9.46 -23.30 3.58
N LEU A 441 10.29 -23.58 4.58
CA LEU A 441 11.61 -22.95 4.71
C LEU A 441 12.53 -23.29 3.53
N LYS A 442 12.50 -24.55 3.05
CA LYS A 442 13.27 -24.99 1.88
C LYS A 442 12.75 -24.38 0.56
N ASN A 443 11.45 -24.11 0.48
CA ASN A 443 10.77 -23.61 -0.71
C ASN A 443 10.40 -22.11 -0.61
N ASN A 444 11.24 -21.28 0.02
CA ASN A 444 11.07 -19.82 0.08
C ASN A 444 9.70 -19.33 0.61
N GLY A 445 9.12 -20.07 1.55
CA GLY A 445 7.82 -19.80 2.16
C GLY A 445 6.63 -20.33 1.36
N ILE A 446 6.83 -21.21 0.38
CA ILE A 446 5.78 -21.83 -0.43
C ILE A 446 5.45 -23.22 0.12
N GLY A 447 4.15 -23.48 0.30
CA GLY A 447 3.62 -24.77 0.76
C GLY A 447 3.42 -25.77 -0.39
N LYS A 448 2.99 -26.99 -0.07
CA LYS A 448 2.59 -27.98 -1.08
C LYS A 448 1.10 -27.85 -1.32
N TYR A 449 0.72 -27.64 -2.58
CA TYR A 449 -0.65 -27.42 -2.99
C TYR A 449 -1.08 -28.52 -3.96
N GLU A 450 -2.18 -29.18 -3.65
CA GLU A 450 -2.72 -30.30 -4.44
C GLU A 450 -4.18 -30.02 -4.75
N ARG A 451 -4.53 -30.04 -6.04
CA ARG A 451 -5.91 -29.91 -6.48
C ARG A 451 -6.64 -31.24 -6.32
N ILE A 452 -7.83 -31.20 -5.74
CA ILE A 452 -8.74 -32.33 -5.63
C ILE A 452 -9.90 -32.09 -6.61
N ASP A 453 -10.36 -33.13 -7.30
CA ASP A 453 -11.54 -33.03 -8.17
C ASP A 453 -12.78 -32.67 -7.34
N GLU A 454 -13.44 -31.57 -7.71
CA GLU A 454 -14.64 -31.06 -7.04
C GLU A 454 -15.81 -32.05 -7.09
N ASN A 455 -15.83 -32.94 -8.09
CA ASN A 455 -16.86 -33.99 -8.22
C ASN A 455 -16.79 -35.04 -7.10
N LEU A 456 -15.67 -35.14 -6.39
CA LEU A 456 -15.52 -36.04 -5.24
C LEU A 456 -16.18 -35.49 -3.98
N LEU A 457 -16.54 -34.21 -3.97
CA LEU A 457 -17.16 -33.55 -2.83
C LEU A 457 -18.63 -33.97 -2.69
N PRO A 458 -19.09 -34.33 -1.48
CA PRO A 458 -20.51 -34.57 -1.24
C PRO A 458 -21.35 -33.33 -1.60
N LYS A 459 -22.43 -33.55 -2.35
CA LYS A 459 -23.42 -32.51 -2.66
C LYS A 459 -24.18 -32.09 -1.39
N GLY A 460 -24.85 -30.94 -1.44
CA GLY A 460 -25.70 -30.45 -0.33
C GLY A 460 -24.98 -29.56 0.68
N LEU A 461 -23.81 -29.01 0.32
CA LEU A 461 -23.17 -27.97 1.13
C LEU A 461 -23.98 -26.68 1.08
N TRP A 462 -24.08 -26.04 2.25
CA TRP A 462 -24.71 -24.74 2.41
C TRP A 462 -23.88 -23.89 3.36
N ILE A 463 -24.10 -22.58 3.31
CA ILE A 463 -23.50 -21.62 4.22
C ILE A 463 -24.57 -20.81 4.93
N ALA A 464 -24.28 -20.42 6.16
CA ALA A 464 -25.03 -19.42 6.87
C ALA A 464 -24.09 -18.40 7.53
N TYR A 465 -24.50 -17.14 7.60
CA TYR A 465 -23.67 -16.08 8.18
C TYR A 465 -24.49 -14.98 8.84
N ASP A 466 -23.85 -14.31 9.79
CA ASP A 466 -24.37 -13.09 10.43
C ASP A 466 -24.01 -11.86 9.57
N ILE A 467 -24.95 -10.94 9.42
CA ILE A 467 -24.74 -9.67 8.70
C ILE A 467 -23.87 -8.71 9.52
N ASN A 468 -23.89 -8.82 10.85
CA ASN A 468 -23.16 -7.96 11.77
C ASN A 468 -22.25 -8.76 12.71
N PRO A 469 -21.21 -9.45 12.18
CA PRO A 469 -20.32 -10.28 12.98
C PRO A 469 -19.50 -9.42 13.96
N SER A 470 -19.10 -10.02 15.08
CA SER A 470 -18.22 -9.38 16.05
C SER A 470 -16.75 -9.43 15.59
N ASP A 471 -15.97 -8.40 15.94
CA ASP A 471 -14.58 -8.26 15.53
C ASP A 471 -13.67 -9.29 16.23
N SER A 472 -13.26 -10.33 15.48
CA SER A 472 -12.44 -11.45 15.98
C SER A 472 -10.93 -11.15 16.02
N GLY A 473 -10.47 -10.01 15.48
CA GLY A 473 -9.04 -9.72 15.28
C GLY A 473 -8.21 -9.69 16.56
N LYS A 474 -8.76 -9.18 17.67
CA LYS A 474 -8.06 -9.14 18.97
C LYS A 474 -7.83 -10.53 19.57
N ILE A 475 -8.67 -11.51 19.22
CA ILE A 475 -8.74 -12.77 19.97
C ILE A 475 -7.88 -13.88 19.36
N HIS A 476 -7.61 -13.82 18.05
CA HIS A 476 -6.62 -14.69 17.39
C HIS A 476 -5.18 -14.50 17.92
N SER A 477 -4.87 -13.32 18.45
CA SER A 477 -3.53 -12.99 18.97
C SER A 477 -3.14 -13.83 20.20
N ASP A 478 -4.11 -14.27 21.01
CA ASP A 478 -3.85 -15.07 22.22
C ASP A 478 -3.41 -16.49 21.88
N VAL A 479 -4.12 -17.17 20.96
CA VAL A 479 -3.76 -18.55 20.57
C VAL A 479 -2.39 -18.57 19.89
N ARG A 480 -2.06 -17.55 19.09
CA ARG A 480 -0.74 -17.41 18.48
C ARG A 480 0.36 -17.32 19.53
N LYS A 481 0.19 -16.47 20.54
CA LYS A 481 1.14 -16.35 21.66
C LYS A 481 1.32 -17.67 22.40
N ARG A 482 0.23 -18.39 22.69
CA ARG A 482 0.28 -19.70 23.37
C ARG A 482 1.02 -20.75 22.54
N TYR A 483 0.83 -20.75 21.23
CA TYR A 483 1.58 -21.64 20.34
C TYR A 483 3.08 -21.31 20.36
N GLU A 484 3.44 -20.03 20.22
CA GLU A 484 4.84 -19.57 20.22
C GLU A 484 5.53 -19.78 21.56
N SER A 485 4.80 -19.77 22.67
CA SER A 485 5.32 -20.11 24.00
C SER A 485 5.46 -21.62 24.26
N GLY A 486 5.16 -22.47 23.29
CA GLY A 486 5.32 -23.91 23.41
C GLY A 486 4.19 -24.63 24.16
N ASN A 487 2.99 -24.03 24.24
CA ASN A 487 1.85 -24.66 24.90
C ASN A 487 1.45 -25.97 24.20
N GLN A 488 1.71 -27.10 24.86
CA GLN A 488 1.48 -28.44 24.31
C GLN A 488 0.03 -28.70 23.92
N LYS A 489 -0.95 -28.15 24.65
CA LYS A 489 -2.36 -28.29 24.31
C LYS A 489 -2.68 -27.63 22.97
N VAL A 490 -2.14 -26.43 22.72
CA VAL A 490 -2.35 -25.72 21.45
C VAL A 490 -1.60 -26.39 20.32
N ILE A 491 -0.34 -26.80 20.53
CA ILE A 491 0.45 -27.52 19.51
C ILE A 491 -0.26 -28.80 19.08
N HIS A 492 -0.65 -29.65 20.03
CA HIS A 492 -1.33 -30.90 19.73
C HIS A 492 -2.69 -30.68 19.04
N ALA A 493 -3.40 -29.61 19.38
CA ALA A 493 -4.62 -29.25 18.67
C ALA A 493 -4.35 -28.83 17.21
N MET A 494 -3.28 -28.09 16.93
CA MET A 494 -2.89 -27.74 15.55
C MET A 494 -2.49 -28.98 14.73
N GLU A 495 -1.78 -29.93 15.33
CA GLU A 495 -1.49 -31.24 14.72
C GLU A 495 -2.77 -32.02 14.43
N LYS A 496 -3.71 -32.03 15.38
CA LYS A 496 -5.00 -32.69 15.21
C LYS A 496 -5.83 -32.06 14.10
N PHE A 497 -5.87 -30.72 13.99
CA PHE A 497 -6.50 -30.04 12.85
C PHE A 497 -5.88 -30.45 11.52
N ALA A 498 -4.55 -30.53 11.44
CA ALA A 498 -3.86 -30.98 10.24
C ALA A 498 -4.19 -32.44 9.88
N SER A 499 -4.29 -33.31 10.89
CA SER A 499 -4.74 -34.71 10.73
C SER A 499 -6.19 -34.82 10.21
N LEU A 500 -7.09 -33.93 10.64
CA LEU A 500 -8.46 -33.88 10.10
C LEU A 500 -8.49 -33.54 8.60
N ALA A 501 -7.64 -32.62 8.16
CA ALA A 501 -7.51 -32.30 6.74
C ALA A 501 -6.97 -33.50 5.94
N GLU A 502 -5.99 -34.23 6.46
CA GLU A 502 -5.47 -35.45 5.80
C GLU A 502 -6.52 -36.56 5.73
N ARG A 503 -7.24 -36.82 6.82
CA ARG A 503 -8.34 -37.80 6.86
C ARG A 503 -9.45 -37.43 5.88
N ALA A 504 -9.81 -36.15 5.79
CA ALA A 504 -10.79 -35.67 4.81
C ALA A 504 -10.29 -35.85 3.37
N ARG A 505 -9.00 -35.56 3.09
CA ARG A 505 -8.39 -35.80 1.78
C ARG A 505 -8.46 -37.27 1.40
N GLN A 506 -8.03 -38.17 2.29
CA GLN A 506 -8.06 -39.62 2.07
C GLN A 506 -9.49 -40.11 1.80
N LEU A 507 -10.46 -39.64 2.59
CA LEU A 507 -11.87 -39.96 2.42
C LEU A 507 -12.42 -39.53 1.05
N LEU A 508 -12.07 -38.33 0.59
CA LEU A 508 -12.53 -37.83 -0.71
C LEU A 508 -11.95 -38.65 -1.86
N LEU A 509 -10.66 -39.00 -1.78
CA LEU A 509 -9.94 -39.76 -2.80
C LEU A 509 -10.24 -41.27 -2.81
N ASP A 510 -10.77 -41.81 -1.71
CA ASP A 510 -11.06 -43.24 -1.61
C ASP A 510 -12.25 -43.63 -2.50
N SER A 511 -12.00 -44.46 -3.53
CA SER A 511 -13.03 -44.94 -4.45
C SER A 511 -13.92 -46.04 -3.86
N SER A 512 -13.58 -46.65 -2.71
CA SER A 512 -14.36 -47.76 -2.14
C SER A 512 -15.62 -47.29 -1.42
N HIS A 513 -15.70 -46.01 -1.04
CA HIS A 513 -16.81 -45.46 -0.28
C HIS A 513 -17.87 -44.87 -1.24
N ASN A 514 -19.14 -45.26 -1.05
CA ASN A 514 -20.24 -44.63 -1.77
C ASN A 514 -20.47 -43.17 -1.31
N SER A 515 -21.20 -42.39 -2.11
CA SER A 515 -21.42 -40.97 -1.87
C SER A 515 -22.08 -40.66 -0.52
N PHE A 516 -22.97 -41.54 -0.04
CA PHE A 516 -23.65 -41.38 1.24
C PHE A 516 -22.69 -41.55 2.43
N LEU A 517 -21.86 -42.60 2.41
CA LEU A 517 -20.90 -42.86 3.48
C LEU A 517 -19.83 -41.77 3.53
N LYS A 518 -19.34 -41.31 2.37
CA LYS A 518 -18.43 -40.15 2.29
C LYS A 518 -19.05 -38.90 2.93
N ARG A 519 -20.32 -38.63 2.64
CA ARG A 519 -21.06 -37.50 3.23
C ARG A 519 -21.10 -37.61 4.76
N LYS A 520 -21.52 -38.75 5.30
CA LYS A 520 -21.65 -38.97 6.75
C LYS A 520 -20.30 -38.86 7.46
N GLN A 521 -19.25 -39.46 6.90
CA GLN A 521 -17.90 -39.39 7.49
C GLN A 521 -17.32 -37.97 7.39
N LEU A 522 -17.54 -37.25 6.28
CA LEU A 522 -17.10 -35.86 6.15
C LEU A 522 -17.85 -34.95 7.14
N ALA A 523 -19.15 -35.13 7.33
CA ALA A 523 -19.95 -34.44 8.33
C ALA A 523 -19.42 -34.70 9.75
N SER A 524 -19.07 -35.94 10.08
CA SER A 524 -18.44 -36.28 11.36
C SER A 524 -17.10 -35.55 11.57
N LEU A 525 -16.24 -35.49 10.54
CA LEU A 525 -15.00 -34.72 10.58
C LEU A 525 -15.25 -33.21 10.76
N MET A 526 -16.30 -32.66 10.15
CA MET A 526 -16.67 -31.25 10.32
C MET A 526 -17.03 -30.94 11.77
N THR A 527 -17.82 -31.81 12.40
CA THR A 527 -18.16 -31.72 13.83
C THR A 527 -16.91 -31.84 14.71
N GLU A 528 -16.01 -32.79 14.42
CA GLU A 528 -14.75 -32.92 15.17
C GLU A 528 -13.89 -31.66 15.05
N ASN A 529 -13.79 -31.08 13.85
CA ASN A 529 -13.06 -29.84 13.61
C ASN A 529 -13.68 -28.67 14.40
N PHE A 530 -15.01 -28.54 14.44
CA PHE A 530 -15.68 -27.49 15.20
C PHE A 530 -15.47 -27.66 16.71
N ASN A 531 -15.68 -28.87 17.25
CA ASN A 531 -15.54 -29.14 18.68
C ASN A 531 -14.12 -28.86 19.19
N LEU A 532 -13.10 -29.27 18.42
CA LEU A 532 -11.71 -28.95 18.75
C LEU A 532 -11.44 -27.44 18.71
N ARG A 533 -12.05 -26.73 17.76
CA ARG A 533 -11.93 -25.26 17.72
C ARG A 533 -12.60 -24.61 18.93
N LYS A 534 -13.79 -25.06 19.31
CA LYS A 534 -14.49 -24.60 20.51
C LYS A 534 -13.62 -24.80 21.75
N GLU A 535 -12.94 -25.93 21.89
CA GLU A 535 -12.06 -26.20 23.02
C GLU A 535 -10.87 -25.23 23.12
N ILE A 536 -10.26 -24.86 21.99
CA ILE A 536 -9.05 -24.02 21.96
C ILE A 536 -9.37 -22.52 22.01
N TYR A 537 -10.48 -22.13 21.39
CA TYR A 537 -10.92 -20.76 21.18
C TYR A 537 -12.16 -20.38 22.01
N ASP A 538 -12.52 -21.12 23.05
CA ASP A 538 -13.80 -21.01 23.78
C ASP A 538 -14.26 -19.56 24.08
N LYS A 539 -13.35 -18.72 24.61
CA LYS A 539 -13.64 -17.31 24.94
C LYS A 539 -13.68 -16.36 23.72
N ALA A 540 -13.34 -16.86 22.54
CA ALA A 540 -13.18 -16.11 21.30
C ALA A 540 -14.34 -16.25 20.33
N ILE A 541 -15.16 -17.28 20.51
CA ILE A 541 -16.27 -17.57 19.61
C ILE A 541 -17.47 -16.79 20.08
N ASP A 542 -18.06 -16.01 19.17
CA ASP A 542 -19.23 -15.21 19.48
C ASP A 542 -20.49 -16.07 19.63
N ALA A 543 -21.43 -15.60 20.46
CA ALA A 543 -22.65 -16.33 20.79
C ALA A 543 -23.54 -16.59 19.57
N LYS A 544 -23.56 -15.68 18.59
CA LYS A 544 -24.36 -15.85 17.36
C LYS A 544 -23.79 -16.93 16.46
N SER A 545 -22.46 -16.99 16.32
CA SER A 545 -21.77 -18.06 15.61
C SER A 545 -22.04 -19.43 16.25
N LEU A 546 -22.04 -19.52 17.58
CA LEU A 546 -22.44 -20.75 18.29
C LEU A 546 -23.92 -21.08 18.03
N ARG A 547 -24.80 -20.09 18.05
CA ARG A 547 -26.22 -20.26 17.78
C ARG A 547 -26.51 -20.83 16.39
N MET A 548 -25.78 -20.38 15.36
CA MET A 548 -25.91 -20.96 14.01
C MET A 548 -25.53 -22.45 13.98
N ILE A 549 -24.49 -22.86 14.72
CA ILE A 549 -24.08 -24.27 14.83
C ILE A 549 -25.14 -25.09 15.58
N GLU A 550 -25.70 -24.55 16.66
CA GLU A 550 -26.78 -25.21 17.41
C GLU A 550 -28.02 -25.45 16.53
N LEU A 551 -28.44 -24.44 15.77
CA LEU A 551 -29.54 -24.57 14.81
C LEU A 551 -29.25 -25.65 13.78
N ALA A 552 -28.05 -25.67 13.19
CA ALA A 552 -27.65 -26.71 12.25
C ALA A 552 -27.76 -28.12 12.86
N ASN A 553 -27.23 -28.30 14.07
CA ASN A 553 -27.26 -29.58 14.78
C ASN A 553 -28.68 -30.04 15.12
N MET A 554 -29.58 -29.13 15.53
CA MET A 554 -30.99 -29.45 15.82
C MET A 554 -31.73 -30.02 14.60
N HIS A 555 -31.31 -29.64 13.38
CA HIS A 555 -31.87 -30.13 12.13
C HIS A 555 -31.08 -31.29 11.50
N GLY A 556 -30.12 -31.89 12.24
CA GLY A 556 -29.35 -33.04 11.77
C GLY A 556 -28.20 -32.69 10.80
N PHE A 557 -27.74 -31.43 10.79
CA PHE A 557 -26.59 -31.01 9.99
C PHE A 557 -25.35 -30.88 10.87
N ALA A 558 -24.23 -31.42 10.41
CA ALA A 558 -22.93 -31.05 10.94
C ALA A 558 -22.54 -29.69 10.38
N ALA A 559 -22.01 -28.80 11.21
CA ALA A 559 -21.56 -27.49 10.76
C ALA A 559 -20.25 -27.08 11.45
N LYS A 560 -19.51 -26.19 10.77
CA LYS A 560 -18.27 -25.60 11.29
C LYS A 560 -18.02 -24.24 10.67
N PHE A 561 -17.08 -23.47 11.22
CA PHE A 561 -16.69 -22.19 10.63
C PHE A 561 -15.96 -22.32 9.30
N THR A 562 -16.28 -21.41 8.38
CA THR A 562 -15.61 -21.25 7.09
C THR A 562 -14.25 -20.57 7.20
N GLY A 563 -13.98 -19.84 8.29
CA GLY A 563 -12.77 -19.03 8.50
C GLY A 563 -12.52 -18.69 9.97
N SER A 564 -12.33 -17.40 10.28
CA SER A 564 -12.09 -16.89 11.64
C SER A 564 -13.36 -16.90 12.52
N GLY A 565 -14.54 -16.69 11.94
CA GLY A 565 -15.85 -16.66 12.60
C GLY A 565 -16.88 -15.92 11.76
N GLY A 566 -18.15 -15.88 12.18
CA GLY A 566 -19.22 -15.12 11.52
C GLY A 566 -19.91 -15.80 10.34
N ALA A 567 -19.34 -16.87 9.77
CA ALA A 567 -20.01 -17.77 8.84
C ALA A 567 -19.72 -19.24 9.16
N ILE A 568 -20.72 -20.08 8.92
CA ILE A 568 -20.66 -21.53 9.01
C ILE A 568 -20.90 -22.16 7.64
N VAL A 569 -20.27 -23.32 7.43
CA VAL A 569 -20.62 -24.25 6.36
C VAL A 569 -21.21 -25.49 7.01
N GLY A 570 -22.29 -26.01 6.43
CA GLY A 570 -22.95 -27.20 6.92
C GLY A 570 -23.09 -28.28 5.85
N LEU A 571 -23.15 -29.51 6.32
CA LEU A 571 -23.39 -30.71 5.54
C LEU A 571 -24.32 -31.63 6.32
N TRP A 572 -25.24 -32.28 5.63
CA TRP A 572 -26.18 -33.18 6.29
C TRP A 572 -25.45 -34.39 6.89
N ASN A 573 -25.69 -34.69 8.16
CA ASN A 573 -25.03 -35.76 8.91
C ASN A 573 -25.84 -37.08 8.91
N GLY A 574 -26.98 -37.11 8.22
CA GLY A 574 -27.98 -38.18 8.38
C GLY A 574 -28.76 -38.02 9.69
N ASP A 575 -29.57 -39.03 10.02
CA ASP A 575 -30.40 -38.99 11.23
C ASP A 575 -29.54 -38.73 12.48
N GLY A 576 -29.78 -37.58 13.12
CA GLY A 576 -29.36 -37.34 14.49
C GLY A 576 -30.10 -38.32 15.40
N ASP A 577 -29.34 -38.94 16.32
CA ASP A 577 -29.75 -39.94 17.29
C ASP A 577 -30.06 -41.35 16.74
N ASP A 578 -29.06 -42.23 16.81
CA ASP A 578 -29.25 -43.66 17.13
C ASP A 578 -29.71 -43.84 18.60
N GLY A 579 -30.47 -42.87 19.12
CA GLY A 579 -30.87 -42.73 20.51
C GLY A 579 -32.30 -43.21 20.80
N ASN A 580 -32.91 -44.04 19.94
CA ASN A 580 -34.09 -44.86 20.26
C ASN A 580 -34.55 -45.83 19.16
N VAL A 581 -33.62 -46.49 18.45
CA VAL A 581 -33.95 -47.75 17.74
C VAL A 581 -32.92 -48.80 18.11
N VAL A 582 -33.05 -49.31 19.33
CA VAL A 582 -32.53 -50.64 19.66
C VAL A 582 -33.41 -51.64 18.94
N THR A 583 -33.12 -51.92 17.67
CA THR A 583 -33.33 -53.26 17.15
C THR A 583 -32.04 -54.01 17.42
N LYS A 584 -32.02 -54.75 18.53
CA LYS A 584 -31.02 -55.77 18.80
C LYS A 584 -31.07 -56.77 17.65
N ASP A 585 -30.06 -56.73 16.78
CA ASP A 585 -29.65 -57.91 16.04
C ASP A 585 -28.33 -58.38 16.66
N SER A 586 -28.43 -59.45 17.44
CA SER A 586 -27.32 -60.26 17.89
C SER A 586 -26.74 -60.96 16.67
N ASP A 587 -25.71 -60.36 16.07
CA ASP A 587 -24.52 -61.04 15.54
C ASP A 587 -23.64 -60.00 14.82
N GLY A 588 -22.48 -59.71 15.42
CA GLY A 588 -21.57 -58.62 15.06
C GLY A 588 -20.76 -58.84 13.78
N SER A 589 -21.41 -59.10 12.64
CA SER A 589 -20.69 -59.23 11.37
C SER A 589 -21.53 -59.03 10.11
N HIS A 590 -22.22 -57.90 9.93
CA HIS A 590 -22.67 -57.50 8.58
C HIS A 590 -22.75 -55.97 8.44
N PHE A 591 -21.93 -55.40 7.55
CA PHE A 591 -22.19 -54.07 7.00
C PHE A 591 -23.52 -54.13 6.24
N LYS A 592 -24.55 -53.46 6.76
CA LYS A 592 -25.87 -53.36 6.13
C LYS A 592 -25.69 -52.79 4.73
N HIS A 593 -25.99 -53.57 3.70
CA HIS A 593 -25.99 -53.11 2.31
C HIS A 593 -27.13 -52.10 2.16
N TRP A 594 -26.80 -50.81 2.01
CA TRP A 594 -27.77 -49.73 1.85
C TRP A 594 -28.39 -49.81 0.46
N SER A 595 -29.72 -49.80 0.39
CA SER A 595 -30.45 -49.91 -0.87
C SER A 595 -30.71 -48.53 -1.50
N GLU A 596 -30.94 -48.48 -2.82
CA GLU A 596 -31.33 -47.22 -3.52
C GLU A 596 -32.59 -46.58 -2.93
N LYS A 597 -33.48 -47.37 -2.31
CA LYS A 597 -34.67 -46.86 -1.62
C LYS A 597 -34.33 -46.06 -0.36
N ASP A 598 -33.27 -46.45 0.35
CA ASP A 598 -32.82 -45.75 1.55
C ASP A 598 -32.20 -44.40 1.21
N GLU A 599 -31.47 -44.30 0.09
CA GLU A 599 -30.93 -43.03 -0.42
C GLU A 599 -32.04 -42.05 -0.84
N ALA A 600 -33.07 -42.54 -1.53
CA ALA A 600 -34.20 -41.71 -1.96
C ALA A 600 -35.05 -41.21 -0.76
N TYR A 601 -35.24 -42.04 0.26
CA TYR A 601 -35.92 -41.67 1.50
C TYR A 601 -35.13 -40.60 2.27
N ASN A 602 -33.82 -40.81 2.41
CA ASN A 602 -32.91 -39.89 3.06
C ASN A 602 -32.84 -38.53 2.34
N GLY A 603 -32.79 -38.52 1.00
CA GLY A 603 -32.79 -37.29 0.22
C GLY A 603 -34.06 -36.42 0.43
N LYS A 604 -35.24 -37.03 0.57
CA LYS A 604 -36.48 -36.29 0.87
C LYS A 604 -36.45 -35.66 2.26
N ARG A 605 -35.90 -36.37 3.24
CA ARG A 605 -35.78 -35.88 4.62
C ARG A 605 -34.77 -34.76 4.73
N GLU A 606 -33.64 -34.86 4.04
CA GLU A 606 -32.65 -33.77 3.91
C GLU A 606 -33.30 -32.48 3.40
N MET A 607 -34.05 -32.58 2.29
CA MET A 607 -34.76 -31.44 1.71
C MET A 607 -35.79 -30.81 2.67
N MET A 608 -36.46 -31.61 3.49
CA MET A 608 -37.38 -31.09 4.50
C MET A 608 -36.62 -30.38 5.63
N GLN A 609 -35.54 -30.98 6.13
CA GLN A 609 -34.77 -30.41 7.24
C GLN A 609 -34.00 -29.15 6.85
N ILE A 610 -33.49 -29.06 5.60
CA ILE A 610 -32.80 -27.86 5.14
C ILE A 610 -33.74 -26.65 5.02
N GLU A 611 -35.00 -26.85 4.61
CA GLU A 611 -36.00 -25.78 4.57
C GLU A 611 -36.43 -25.33 5.97
N LEU A 612 -36.54 -26.27 6.93
CA LEU A 612 -36.79 -25.93 8.34
C LEU A 612 -35.62 -25.13 8.93
N LEU A 613 -34.39 -25.60 8.73
CA LEU A 613 -33.17 -24.91 9.17
C LEU A 613 -33.08 -23.50 8.58
N LYS A 614 -33.31 -23.36 7.28
CA LYS A 614 -33.30 -22.07 6.58
C LYS A 614 -34.32 -21.11 7.18
N ARG A 615 -35.54 -21.59 7.49
CA ARG A 615 -36.58 -20.79 8.12
C ARG A 615 -36.16 -20.31 9.52
N ASP A 616 -35.56 -21.18 10.32
CA ASP A 616 -35.17 -20.84 11.69
C ASP A 616 -33.94 -19.93 11.75
N LEU A 617 -32.96 -20.13 10.86
CA LEU A 617 -31.86 -19.19 10.66
C LEU A 617 -32.36 -17.80 10.27
N GLN A 618 -33.30 -17.72 9.31
CA GLN A 618 -33.87 -16.44 8.86
C GLN A 618 -34.66 -15.72 9.97
N LYS A 619 -35.41 -16.46 10.80
CA LYS A 619 -36.13 -15.87 11.96
C LYS A 619 -35.17 -15.21 12.95
N GLU A 620 -33.97 -15.75 13.11
CA GLU A 620 -32.95 -15.19 14.00
C GLU A 620 -32.03 -14.16 13.31
N GLY A 621 -32.35 -13.77 12.06
CA GLY A 621 -31.65 -12.71 11.32
C GLY A 621 -30.38 -13.17 10.59
N PHE A 622 -30.14 -14.48 10.49
CA PHE A 622 -29.03 -15.03 9.71
C PHE A 622 -29.39 -15.17 8.23
N VAL A 623 -28.38 -15.06 7.37
CA VAL A 623 -28.53 -15.32 5.94
C VAL A 623 -28.13 -16.75 5.64
N PHE A 624 -28.96 -17.46 4.88
CA PHE A 624 -28.70 -18.81 4.39
C PHE A 624 -28.48 -18.79 2.88
N CYS A 625 -27.47 -19.52 2.39
CA CYS A 625 -27.24 -19.71 0.96
C CYS A 625 -26.76 -21.14 0.66
N GLU A 626 -27.29 -21.74 -0.40
CA GLU A 626 -26.70 -22.97 -0.96
C GLU A 626 -25.33 -22.67 -1.58
N VAL A 627 -24.36 -23.58 -1.41
CA VAL A 627 -23.02 -23.41 -1.97
C VAL A 627 -23.05 -23.66 -3.48
N LYS A 628 -22.61 -22.66 -4.24
CA LYS A 628 -22.36 -22.75 -5.68
C LYS A 628 -20.87 -22.92 -5.92
N LEU A 629 -20.45 -24.16 -6.15
CA LEU A 629 -19.04 -24.46 -6.47
C LEU A 629 -18.60 -23.69 -7.71
N LEU A 630 -17.41 -23.10 -7.64
CA LEU A 630 -16.76 -22.50 -8.80
C LEU A 630 -15.72 -23.49 -9.33
N ASN A 631 -15.92 -23.95 -10.57
CA ASN A 631 -15.01 -24.87 -11.26
C ASN A 631 -13.91 -24.14 -12.04
N GLU A 632 -13.80 -22.82 -11.89
CA GLU A 632 -12.73 -22.05 -12.52
C GLU A 632 -11.39 -22.46 -11.89
N LYS A 633 -10.50 -22.92 -12.76
CA LYS A 633 -9.18 -23.45 -12.44
C LYS A 633 -8.14 -22.59 -13.14
N PHE A 634 -7.13 -22.19 -12.39
CA PHE A 634 -5.96 -21.49 -12.93
C PHE A 634 -4.80 -22.48 -12.89
N ASP A 635 -4.18 -22.76 -14.03
CA ASP A 635 -3.11 -23.74 -14.17
C ASP A 635 -1.81 -23.01 -14.53
N GLU A 636 -0.66 -23.49 -14.04
CA GLU A 636 0.63 -22.90 -14.37
C GLU A 636 0.99 -23.05 -15.87
N ASP A 637 0.28 -23.92 -16.60
CA ASP A 637 0.59 -24.36 -17.97
C ASP A 637 -0.33 -23.79 -19.08
N ASN A 638 -1.21 -22.81 -18.82
CA ASN A 638 -2.12 -22.24 -19.85
C ASN A 638 -2.08 -20.72 -20.00
#